data_AF-A0A9E2QC07-F1
#
_entry.id   AF-A0A9E2QC07-F1
#
_cell.length_a   1.000
_cell.length_b   1.000
_cell.length_c   1.000
_cell.angle_alpha   90.00
_cell.angle_beta   90.00
_cell.angle_gamma   90.00
#
_symmetry.space_group_name_H-M   'P 1'
#
loop_
_entity.id
_entity.type
_entity.pdbx_description
1 polymer ?
#
loop_
_entity_poly.entity_id
_entity_poly.type
_entity_poly.pdbx_seq_one_letter_code
_entity_poly.pdbx_strand_id
1 'polypeptide(L)'
;MSRKSAAVSVVSLVVILALMPFGGLASGAGRQPCPNFFWQNPLPQGSNLHDVGAADANTAWAVGDGYTVIKTTDGGRNWTPQDLGFYSEKPEEKATAVTSVSVVNRDVVWICCETTGQTGSVSYIFRTLDGGENWERFTSPAGLSSTGISAISADVAWVACEDNMVFRTTDGGKNWDWYLVPFIGRCSNISALDGNNAWVIGAGNGVRAAVTHDGGQTWDQQQIEKSALGAFDIQAVSNHVAYVSVWNKFKTIDDSGGDWKITTRSLGDINTWLGALSFSDPLNGWIIGENYDANDFFIAKTADSGENWSFLHYPQTYPGQRLLGISALDSNTVWAAGHEGLLIKTDDAGGQWSKFDSDLLGWPSDPTCIESTNEKTAYIAGAGGRIWRTGNGGISWELLQTGVSKDLCALDVLDSRVIWAVGNEGTILKTVDGGRNWSKQASGVSERLLHVSAVSIDVAWASGEDCRLLRTDDGGATWRIVDVGLPPQELCIEALDSNIAWCGAGPGDNLSPSGTVLKTVDGGKSWETQSLPNPRPGFLFNRTFAISIVNGDLAYALAEIVTPEQTDSFGVVFKTTDGGKKWTWMHDDVLDRAYVTLDGMDVAGENIISVCGRFGLFYKSTDGGTSWTYEMTGMGGNLRGVSAIGGQAEWLVGDGGAILRSTTPFVYSVSPDVALNTGTVKITDLEGNGFWDGMDVKLVKSEKEILASNVQVLSPYKATCEFDLEGAEAGAYDVLVFNTNGRSGSLAHGFHVTDAKTWYLPEGSTAKSRDGGFETWVLIENPNRESAKVKVTYMTPGGAVKGPDVTVPPNSRMTIDVSQTVPDNWSVSTRIDADRSVVAEHAMYWDTDTTFRQAAGGSIGLTHTSKEWFLAEGSTGIDANGSFETWVLVQNPGSEKANVNLTYATPAGRIAGPRLELGPCTRQSINIADTVPNEWSVSTTVESDLPIVAERSTYWSSNTTFRQAATQSIGTAHPAREWFLAEGSTGIHEYGGFETWVLVQNPGDQVTAARLYFQTPSGEKEGPQLVLEPHTRQSVRVSDTVPNEFNVSARVASDNPVVAERAMYWNTPEVYRQAAHDSIGAKSPWDEWFIAEGSTGGDYRGGFETWILLQNPRAETATARVTCLTPAGEVDGPTVMLKPGTRQTVNVADNVPEAWSVSTKVVSDRPVIVERATYWNSSSAFRLAATGSIGFGQ
;
A
#
# COMPACT_ATOMS: atom_id res chain seq x y z
N MET A 1 -56.45 49.37 44.45
CA MET A 1 -55.45 49.92 45.39
C MET A 1 -54.09 49.68 44.74
N SER A 2 -53.62 50.63 43.92
CA SER A 2 -52.51 51.57 44.20
C SER A 2 -51.17 50.88 44.54
N ARG A 3 -50.03 51.14 43.88
CA ARG A 3 -49.60 52.23 42.98
C ARG A 3 -48.15 51.98 42.48
N LYS A 4 -47.86 52.45 41.24
CA LYS A 4 -46.60 53.03 40.67
C LYS A 4 -45.38 52.11 40.41
N SER A 5 -44.89 51.86 39.17
CA SER A 5 -44.28 52.69 38.08
C SER A 5 -42.90 53.27 38.45
N ALA A 6 -41.79 53.19 37.68
CA ALA A 6 -41.49 53.38 36.24
C ALA A 6 -40.12 52.72 35.89
N ALA A 7 -39.81 52.09 34.74
CA ALA A 7 -39.73 52.46 33.31
C ALA A 7 -38.42 53.18 32.86
N VAL A 8 -38.01 52.89 31.60
CA VAL A 8 -36.96 53.50 30.71
C VAL A 8 -35.68 52.63 30.55
N SER A 9 -35.14 52.28 29.37
CA SER A 9 -35.56 52.33 27.95
C SER A 9 -34.62 51.45 27.12
N VAL A 10 -35.20 50.83 26.07
CA VAL A 10 -34.50 50.26 24.92
C VAL A 10 -34.07 51.39 23.98
N VAL A 11 -32.83 51.37 23.49
CA VAL A 11 -32.42 52.06 22.27
C VAL A 11 -31.70 51.06 21.38
N SER A 12 -32.38 50.69 20.30
CA SER A 12 -31.82 49.99 19.15
C SER A 12 -30.87 50.93 18.40
N LEU A 13 -29.70 50.43 18.02
CA LEU A 13 -28.95 50.99 16.89
C LEU A 13 -28.73 49.88 15.85
N VAL A 14 -29.33 50.12 14.69
CA VAL A 14 -29.23 49.34 13.46
C VAL A 14 -27.88 49.62 12.80
N VAL A 15 -27.14 48.58 12.41
CA VAL A 15 -26.15 48.67 11.33
C VAL A 15 -26.45 47.58 10.29
N ILE A 16 -26.94 48.11 9.17
CA ILE A 16 -27.14 47.61 7.81
C ILE A 16 -26.32 46.36 7.43
N LEU A 17 -27.02 45.24 7.21
CA LEU A 17 -26.58 44.11 6.39
C LEU A 17 -26.90 44.42 4.92
N ALA A 18 -25.87 44.52 4.08
CA ALA A 18 -26.04 44.59 2.63
C ALA A 18 -26.22 43.18 2.06
N LEU A 19 -27.39 42.95 1.47
CA LEU A 19 -27.73 41.79 0.64
C LEU A 19 -26.90 41.80 -0.66
N MET A 20 -26.28 40.67 -0.99
CA MET A 20 -26.05 40.25 -2.38
C MET A 20 -27.01 39.10 -2.72
N PRO A 21 -27.53 39.00 -3.95
CA PRO A 21 -28.64 38.11 -4.28
C PRO A 21 -28.16 36.68 -4.53
N PHE A 22 -28.79 35.73 -3.84
CA PHE A 22 -28.82 34.33 -4.26
C PHE A 22 -29.65 34.21 -5.55
N GLY A 23 -29.04 33.65 -6.60
CA GLY A 23 -29.74 33.18 -7.79
C GLY A 23 -29.35 31.73 -8.05
N GLY A 24 -30.34 30.83 -8.03
CA GLY A 24 -30.25 29.48 -8.58
C GLY A 24 -30.06 28.35 -7.55
N LEU A 25 -31.17 27.82 -7.04
CA LEU A 25 -31.22 26.53 -6.37
C LEU A 25 -30.93 25.40 -7.38
N ALA A 26 -29.84 24.67 -7.15
CA ALA A 26 -29.76 23.24 -7.44
C ALA A 26 -29.55 22.54 -6.09
N SER A 27 -30.44 21.61 -5.77
CA SER A 27 -30.38 20.77 -4.58
C SER A 27 -29.16 19.86 -4.64
N GLY A 28 -28.17 20.11 -3.80
CA GLY A 28 -27.12 19.18 -3.43
C GLY A 28 -26.89 19.31 -1.94
N ALA A 29 -27.07 18.22 -1.19
CA ALA A 29 -26.67 18.15 0.20
C ALA A 29 -25.17 18.51 0.28
N GLY A 30 -24.83 19.56 1.04
CA GLY A 30 -23.45 19.94 1.25
C GLY A 30 -22.74 18.86 2.06
N ARG A 31 -21.94 18.02 1.40
CA ARG A 31 -20.88 17.26 2.07
C ARG A 31 -19.95 18.26 2.76
N GLN A 32 -19.61 18.03 4.03
CA GLN A 32 -18.44 18.69 4.63
C GLN A 32 -17.20 18.35 3.77
N PRO A 33 -16.27 19.30 3.57
CA PRO A 33 -15.02 18.99 2.88
C PRO A 33 -14.26 17.93 3.69
N CYS A 34 -13.89 16.83 3.03
CA CYS A 34 -13.04 15.79 3.61
C CYS A 34 -11.68 16.37 4.05
N PRO A 35 -11.01 15.81 5.07
CA PRO A 35 -9.65 16.20 5.44
C PRO A 35 -8.69 16.15 4.23
N ASN A 36 -7.80 17.14 4.03
CA ASN A 36 -6.73 17.02 3.00
C ASN A 36 -5.59 16.08 3.40
N PHE A 37 -5.76 15.33 4.48
CA PHE A 37 -4.78 14.39 5.00
C PHE A 37 -5.27 12.95 4.86
N PHE A 38 -4.40 12.05 4.45
CA PHE A 38 -4.66 10.62 4.43
C PHE A 38 -3.63 9.88 5.28
N TRP A 39 -4.10 8.82 5.93
CA TRP A 39 -3.29 7.91 6.73
C TRP A 39 -2.32 7.16 5.83
N GLN A 40 -1.04 7.14 6.21
CA GLN A 40 0.01 6.48 5.42
C GLN A 40 0.09 4.97 5.66
N ASN A 41 -0.56 4.47 6.69
CA ASN A 41 -0.43 3.09 7.13
C ASN A 41 -1.80 2.41 7.18
N PRO A 42 -1.88 1.08 6.91
CA PRO A 42 -3.12 0.34 7.10
C PRO A 42 -3.56 0.37 8.57
N LEU A 43 -4.87 0.45 8.79
CA LEU A 43 -5.46 0.37 10.13
C LEU A 43 -5.67 -1.10 10.53
N PRO A 44 -5.81 -1.39 11.85
CA PRO A 44 -5.60 -0.52 13.01
C PRO A 44 -4.12 -0.15 13.24
N GLN A 45 -3.86 0.99 13.89
CA GLN A 45 -2.52 1.29 14.40
C GLN A 45 -2.55 1.77 15.85
N GLY A 46 -1.59 1.26 16.64
CA GLY A 46 -0.95 1.87 17.82
C GLY A 46 -1.81 2.21 19.04
N SER A 47 -3.02 2.72 18.82
CA SER A 47 -4.05 2.90 19.84
C SER A 47 -4.38 1.56 20.49
N ASN A 48 -4.59 1.56 21.79
CA ASN A 48 -5.18 0.38 22.42
C ASN A 48 -6.62 0.26 21.94
N LEU A 49 -6.95 -0.90 21.38
CA LEU A 49 -8.31 -1.24 21.00
C LEU A 49 -8.97 -1.88 22.21
N HIS A 50 -9.96 -1.19 22.77
CA HIS A 50 -10.66 -1.59 23.98
C HIS A 50 -11.68 -2.68 23.73
N ASP A 51 -12.30 -2.69 22.55
CA ASP A 51 -13.37 -3.65 22.24
C ASP A 51 -13.49 -3.93 20.72
N VAL A 52 -14.09 -5.06 20.38
CA VAL A 52 -14.35 -5.49 18.99
C VAL A 52 -15.70 -6.18 18.89
N GLY A 53 -16.45 -5.88 17.84
CA GLY A 53 -17.72 -6.53 17.52
C GLY A 53 -17.81 -6.89 16.05
N ALA A 54 -18.26 -8.11 15.75
CA ALA A 54 -18.41 -8.57 14.38
C ALA A 54 -19.88 -8.76 14.00
N ALA A 55 -20.25 -8.35 12.78
CA ALA A 55 -21.56 -8.66 12.20
C ALA A 55 -21.53 -10.01 11.47
N ASP A 56 -20.38 -10.36 10.87
CA ASP A 56 -20.12 -11.64 10.22
C ASP A 56 -18.61 -11.84 9.96
N ALA A 57 -18.25 -12.93 9.29
CA ALA A 57 -16.85 -13.30 9.02
C ALA A 57 -16.06 -12.26 8.21
N ASN A 58 -16.74 -11.36 7.49
CA ASN A 58 -16.11 -10.33 6.67
C ASN A 58 -16.25 -8.92 7.26
N THR A 59 -17.27 -8.68 8.09
CA THR A 59 -17.63 -7.34 8.58
C THR A 59 -17.49 -7.23 10.09
N ALA A 60 -16.62 -6.34 10.56
CA ALA A 60 -16.38 -6.10 11.98
C ALA A 60 -16.00 -4.64 12.28
N TRP A 61 -16.20 -4.21 13.52
CA TRP A 61 -15.81 -2.92 14.06
C TRP A 61 -14.91 -3.12 15.27
N ALA A 62 -13.86 -2.31 15.37
CA ALA A 62 -13.02 -2.22 16.56
C ALA A 62 -12.95 -0.77 17.04
N VAL A 63 -12.89 -0.60 18.36
CA VAL A 63 -12.94 0.70 19.02
C VAL A 63 -11.83 0.86 20.04
N GLY A 64 -11.32 2.08 20.24
CA GLY A 64 -10.14 2.28 21.08
C GLY A 64 -9.86 3.72 21.50
N ASP A 65 -8.62 3.92 21.98
CA ASP A 65 -8.09 5.23 22.39
C ASP A 65 -8.19 6.28 21.27
N GLY A 66 -8.21 7.56 21.63
CA GLY A 66 -8.10 8.66 20.67
C GLY A 66 -9.27 8.73 19.68
N TYR A 67 -10.45 8.29 20.09
CA TYR A 67 -11.66 8.23 19.25
C TYR A 67 -11.59 7.21 18.13
N THR A 68 -10.71 6.21 18.25
CA THR A 68 -10.56 5.17 17.24
C THR A 68 -11.86 4.40 17.09
N VAL A 69 -12.46 4.48 15.89
CA VAL A 69 -13.51 3.59 15.41
C VAL A 69 -13.11 3.16 14.01
N ILE A 70 -12.94 1.87 13.82
CA ILE A 70 -12.51 1.31 12.54
C ILE A 70 -13.42 0.17 12.14
N LYS A 71 -13.60 -0.01 10.83
CA LYS A 71 -14.47 -1.01 10.21
C LYS A 71 -13.74 -1.79 9.13
N THR A 72 -13.94 -3.10 9.08
CA THR A 72 -13.58 -3.95 7.95
C THR A 72 -14.83 -4.49 7.25
N THR A 73 -14.72 -4.77 5.95
CA THR A 73 -15.76 -5.45 5.14
C THR A 73 -15.21 -6.62 4.33
N ASP A 74 -13.92 -6.94 4.48
CA ASP A 74 -13.20 -7.93 3.67
C ASP A 74 -12.53 -9.03 4.52
N GLY A 75 -13.02 -9.20 5.75
CA GLY A 75 -12.52 -10.21 6.67
C GLY A 75 -11.25 -9.79 7.39
N GLY A 76 -11.05 -8.48 7.56
CA GLY A 76 -9.96 -7.90 8.35
C GLY A 76 -8.74 -7.58 7.53
N ARG A 77 -8.73 -7.87 6.22
CA ARG A 77 -7.58 -7.58 5.35
C ARG A 77 -7.35 -6.08 5.21
N ASN A 78 -8.41 -5.29 5.24
CA ASN A 78 -8.35 -3.83 5.32
C ASN A 78 -9.32 -3.31 6.39
N TRP A 79 -8.88 -2.28 7.12
CA TRP A 79 -9.71 -1.53 8.04
C TRP A 79 -9.78 -0.06 7.62
N THR A 80 -10.97 0.51 7.74
CA THR A 80 -11.29 1.89 7.35
C THR A 80 -11.73 2.66 8.58
N PRO A 81 -11.27 3.90 8.80
CA PRO A 81 -11.73 4.71 9.92
C PRO A 81 -13.19 5.11 9.71
N GLN A 82 -13.92 5.30 10.81
CA GLN A 82 -15.32 5.74 10.79
C GLN A 82 -15.40 7.15 11.40
N ASP A 83 -15.91 8.11 10.63
CA ASP A 83 -16.15 9.46 11.14
C ASP A 83 -17.47 9.50 11.91
N LEU A 84 -17.40 9.81 13.20
CA LEU A 84 -18.59 9.96 14.06
C LEU A 84 -19.30 11.31 13.88
N GLY A 85 -18.75 12.23 13.07
CA GLY A 85 -19.30 13.57 12.84
C GLY A 85 -19.28 14.45 14.09
N PHE A 86 -18.46 14.10 15.09
CA PHE A 86 -18.36 14.81 16.36
C PHE A 86 -17.04 15.56 16.47
N TYR A 87 -17.14 16.88 16.49
CA TYR A 87 -16.08 17.80 16.84
C TYR A 87 -16.61 18.63 18.00
N SER A 88 -16.04 18.49 19.20
CA SER A 88 -16.48 19.29 20.33
C SER A 88 -16.30 20.78 20.02
N GLU A 89 -17.39 21.56 20.03
CA GLU A 89 -17.32 23.03 19.94
C GLU A 89 -16.83 23.68 21.24
N LYS A 90 -16.70 22.88 22.31
CA LYS A 90 -16.26 23.31 23.64
C LYS A 90 -14.84 22.81 23.91
N PRO A 91 -13.84 23.71 23.97
CA PRO A 91 -12.43 23.37 24.20
C PRO A 91 -12.16 22.55 25.48
N GLU A 92 -13.06 22.64 26.47
CA GLU A 92 -12.98 21.95 27.75
C GLU A 92 -13.47 20.49 27.75
N GLU A 93 -14.24 20.06 26.73
CA GLU A 93 -14.73 18.68 26.61
C GLU A 93 -13.77 17.87 25.73
N LYS A 94 -12.95 17.02 26.36
CA LYS A 94 -11.96 16.19 25.68
C LYS A 94 -12.50 14.80 25.43
N ALA A 95 -12.78 14.56 24.17
CA ALA A 95 -12.75 13.25 23.57
C ALA A 95 -11.53 12.38 23.97
N THR A 96 -11.70 11.30 24.77
CA THR A 96 -10.56 10.43 25.17
C THR A 96 -10.53 9.04 24.55
N ALA A 97 -11.63 8.29 24.57
CA ALA A 97 -11.65 6.91 24.08
C ALA A 97 -13.05 6.43 23.70
N VAL A 98 -13.14 5.49 22.76
CA VAL A 98 -14.33 4.68 22.54
C VAL A 98 -14.12 3.35 23.25
N THR A 99 -14.93 3.07 24.26
CA THR A 99 -14.63 2.06 25.29
C THR A 99 -15.34 0.73 25.05
N SER A 100 -16.46 0.72 24.34
CA SER A 100 -17.20 -0.51 24.03
C SER A 100 -18.03 -0.38 22.77
N VAL A 101 -18.20 -1.49 22.05
CA VAL A 101 -18.97 -1.61 20.81
C VAL A 101 -19.96 -2.77 20.90
N SER A 102 -21.19 -2.53 20.47
CA SER A 102 -22.22 -3.58 20.35
C SER A 102 -22.77 -3.60 18.93
N VAL A 103 -22.49 -4.69 18.22
CA VAL A 103 -22.89 -4.91 16.82
C VAL A 103 -24.13 -5.79 16.79
N VAL A 104 -25.22 -5.26 16.24
CA VAL A 104 -26.48 -6.02 16.07
C VAL A 104 -26.46 -6.74 14.73
N ASN A 105 -26.06 -6.04 13.66
CA ASN A 105 -25.89 -6.57 12.31
C ASN A 105 -25.02 -5.58 11.49
N ARG A 106 -24.94 -5.79 10.17
CA ARG A 106 -24.12 -4.96 9.26
C ARG A 106 -24.49 -3.47 9.25
N ASP A 107 -25.74 -3.15 9.54
CA ASP A 107 -26.28 -1.81 9.41
C ASP A 107 -26.38 -1.11 10.78
N VAL A 108 -26.64 -1.88 11.84
CA VAL A 108 -26.94 -1.38 13.18
C VAL A 108 -25.80 -1.66 14.15
N VAL A 109 -25.10 -0.60 14.54
CA VAL A 109 -24.00 -0.65 15.51
C VAL A 109 -24.17 0.47 16.53
N TRP A 110 -23.90 0.18 17.79
CA TRP A 110 -23.87 1.13 18.89
C TRP A 110 -22.49 1.16 19.55
N ILE A 111 -22.04 2.35 19.94
CA ILE A 111 -20.76 2.53 20.63
C ILE A 111 -20.90 3.50 21.80
N CYS A 112 -20.06 3.29 22.81
CA CYS A 112 -19.91 4.16 23.96
C CYS A 112 -18.56 4.87 23.92
N CYS A 113 -18.59 6.18 24.13
CA CYS A 113 -17.42 7.03 24.07
C CYS A 113 -17.30 7.83 25.35
N GLU A 114 -16.11 7.85 25.96
CA GLU A 114 -15.79 8.65 27.13
C GLU A 114 -15.18 10.00 26.74
N THR A 115 -15.60 11.04 27.46
CA THR A 115 -15.00 12.36 27.43
C THR A 115 -14.59 12.82 28.81
N THR A 116 -13.48 13.56 28.89
CA THR A 116 -12.98 14.17 30.13
C THR A 116 -13.01 15.69 30.01
N GLY A 117 -13.53 16.38 31.03
CA GLY A 117 -13.49 17.84 31.09
C GLY A 117 -13.28 18.38 32.50
N GLN A 118 -13.08 19.70 32.64
CA GLN A 118 -12.85 20.36 33.93
C GLN A 118 -13.99 20.17 34.95
N THR A 119 -15.18 19.75 34.49
CA THR A 119 -16.38 19.51 35.31
C THR A 119 -16.69 18.03 35.59
N GLY A 120 -15.82 17.09 35.19
CA GLY A 120 -16.00 15.64 35.34
C GLY A 120 -16.04 14.88 34.00
N SER A 121 -16.00 13.55 34.05
CA SER A 121 -16.10 12.69 32.86
C SER A 121 -17.56 12.47 32.44
N VAL A 122 -17.85 12.58 31.14
CA VAL A 122 -19.18 12.37 30.55
C VAL A 122 -19.06 11.40 29.38
N SER A 123 -20.04 10.51 29.19
CA SER A 123 -20.07 9.63 28.01
C SER A 123 -21.09 10.06 26.95
N TYR A 124 -20.67 9.92 25.68
CA TYR A 124 -21.55 9.98 24.52
C TYR A 124 -21.85 8.56 24.03
N ILE A 125 -23.07 8.38 23.53
CA ILE A 125 -23.52 7.14 22.90
C ILE A 125 -23.75 7.45 21.44
N PHE A 126 -23.20 6.63 20.54
CA PHE A 126 -23.43 6.78 19.11
C PHE A 126 -24.13 5.54 18.56
N ARG A 127 -24.93 5.75 17.51
CA ARG A 127 -25.62 4.70 16.77
C ARG A 127 -25.53 4.97 15.27
N THR A 128 -25.26 3.93 14.50
CA THR A 128 -25.47 3.94 13.04
C THR A 128 -26.61 3.01 12.65
N LEU A 129 -27.28 3.33 11.54
CA LEU A 129 -28.33 2.52 10.89
C LEU A 129 -27.98 2.17 9.44
N ASP A 130 -26.77 2.53 9.00
CA ASP A 130 -26.25 2.35 7.64
C ASP A 130 -24.82 1.75 7.66
N GLY A 131 -24.47 1.07 8.76
CA GLY A 131 -23.20 0.38 8.88
C GLY A 131 -22.01 1.32 9.02
N GLY A 132 -22.24 2.54 9.50
CA GLY A 132 -21.20 3.51 9.86
C GLY A 132 -20.94 4.59 8.81
N GLU A 133 -21.78 4.69 7.76
CA GLU A 133 -21.75 5.83 6.84
C GLU A 133 -22.20 7.12 7.54
N ASN A 134 -23.18 7.01 8.45
CA ASN A 134 -23.61 8.11 9.32
C ASN A 134 -23.80 7.63 10.76
N TRP A 135 -23.44 8.50 11.71
CA TRP A 135 -23.58 8.25 13.15
C TRP A 135 -24.51 9.28 13.80
N GLU A 136 -25.52 8.80 14.50
CA GLU A 136 -26.37 9.58 15.38
C GLU A 136 -25.76 9.63 16.79
N ARG A 137 -25.72 10.82 17.39
CA ARG A 137 -25.14 11.04 18.72
C ARG A 137 -26.22 11.30 19.76
N PHE A 138 -26.05 10.69 20.93
CA PHE A 138 -26.83 10.89 22.15
C PHE A 138 -25.90 11.21 23.33
N THR A 139 -26.36 11.99 24.29
CA THR A 139 -25.61 12.28 25.53
C THR A 139 -26.05 11.34 26.63
N SER A 140 -25.13 10.86 27.48
CA SER A 140 -25.53 10.12 28.67
C SER A 140 -26.45 11.00 29.54
N PRO A 141 -27.68 10.57 29.88
CA PRO A 141 -28.71 11.45 30.46
C PRO A 141 -28.35 12.10 31.81
N ALA A 142 -27.29 11.62 32.48
CA ALA A 142 -26.86 12.08 33.80
C ALA A 142 -25.42 12.63 33.83
N GLY A 143 -24.71 12.68 32.71
CA GLY A 143 -23.31 13.13 32.70
C GLY A 143 -22.33 12.13 33.32
N LEU A 144 -22.64 10.83 33.25
CA LEU A 144 -21.81 9.75 33.81
C LEU A 144 -20.99 9.06 32.72
N SER A 145 -19.83 8.51 33.10
CA SER A 145 -19.01 7.62 32.26
C SER A 145 -19.67 6.26 32.08
N SER A 146 -19.74 5.78 30.84
CA SER A 146 -20.23 4.46 30.45
C SER A 146 -19.12 3.41 30.57
N THR A 147 -19.45 2.24 31.12
CA THR A 147 -18.52 1.11 31.30
C THR A 147 -18.80 -0.07 30.38
N GLY A 148 -20.00 -0.14 29.77
CA GLY A 148 -20.32 -1.17 28.77
C GLY A 148 -21.66 -0.93 28.10
N ILE A 149 -21.84 -1.46 26.89
CA ILE A 149 -23.06 -1.35 26.10
C ILE A 149 -23.51 -2.70 25.55
N SER A 150 -24.82 -2.96 25.61
CA SER A 150 -25.45 -4.14 25.02
C SER A 150 -26.67 -3.72 24.20
N ALA A 151 -26.53 -3.76 22.88
CA ALA A 151 -27.58 -3.43 21.92
C ALA A 151 -28.27 -4.68 21.40
N ILE A 152 -29.60 -4.65 21.33
CA ILE A 152 -30.44 -5.75 20.85
C ILE A 152 -30.99 -5.43 19.46
N SER A 153 -31.28 -4.15 19.20
CA SER A 153 -31.81 -3.68 17.93
C SER A 153 -31.45 -2.21 17.70
N ALA A 154 -31.96 -1.64 16.60
CA ALA A 154 -31.90 -0.20 16.36
C ALA A 154 -32.65 0.62 17.43
N ASP A 155 -33.61 0.01 18.12
CA ASP A 155 -34.51 0.69 19.07
C ASP A 155 -34.16 0.38 20.53
N VAL A 156 -33.60 -0.80 20.80
CA VAL A 156 -33.38 -1.33 22.15
C VAL A 156 -31.89 -1.47 22.44
N ALA A 157 -31.42 -0.75 23.45
CA ALA A 157 -30.05 -0.82 23.95
C ALA A 157 -29.99 -0.53 25.46
N TRP A 158 -29.00 -1.13 26.11
CA TRP A 158 -28.72 -0.99 27.53
C TRP A 158 -27.27 -0.52 27.72
N VAL A 159 -27.07 0.41 28.65
CA VAL A 159 -25.75 0.98 28.95
C VAL A 159 -25.50 0.93 30.45
N ALA A 160 -24.40 0.32 30.87
CA ALA A 160 -23.90 0.41 32.24
C ALA A 160 -23.02 1.65 32.39
N CYS A 161 -23.15 2.33 33.54
CA CYS A 161 -22.38 3.50 33.87
C CYS A 161 -21.77 3.39 35.28
N GLU A 162 -20.92 4.35 35.62
CA GLU A 162 -20.45 4.57 36.98
C GLU A 162 -21.60 4.87 37.97
N ASP A 163 -21.28 4.92 39.26
CA ASP A 163 -22.24 5.19 40.35
C ASP A 163 -23.44 4.21 40.41
N ASN A 164 -23.23 2.97 39.96
CA ASN A 164 -24.19 1.87 40.02
C ASN A 164 -25.44 2.11 39.14
N MET A 165 -25.31 2.91 38.08
CA MET A 165 -26.43 3.26 37.20
C MET A 165 -26.47 2.41 35.94
N VAL A 166 -27.68 2.11 35.49
CA VAL A 166 -27.96 1.46 34.20
C VAL A 166 -29.00 2.29 33.45
N PHE A 167 -28.77 2.49 32.16
CA PHE A 167 -29.66 3.19 31.25
C PHE A 167 -30.24 2.22 30.22
N ARG A 168 -31.49 2.47 29.82
CA ARG A 168 -32.19 1.68 28.80
C ARG A 168 -32.96 2.58 27.85
N THR A 169 -32.84 2.31 26.56
CA THR A 169 -33.73 2.83 25.52
C THR A 169 -34.59 1.71 24.95
N THR A 170 -35.83 2.05 24.55
CA THR A 170 -36.69 1.20 23.71
C THR A 170 -37.22 1.92 22.47
N ASP A 171 -36.74 3.14 22.20
CA ASP A 171 -37.18 3.99 21.07
C ASP A 171 -36.01 4.55 20.23
N GLY A 172 -34.87 3.88 20.30
CA GLY A 172 -33.69 4.21 19.50
C GLY A 172 -32.90 5.42 20.01
N GLY A 173 -32.81 5.57 21.33
CA GLY A 173 -32.02 6.59 22.00
C GLY A 173 -32.70 7.95 22.10
N LYS A 174 -33.96 8.07 21.65
CA LYS A 174 -34.74 9.31 21.76
C LYS A 174 -35.10 9.59 23.21
N ASN A 175 -35.39 8.55 23.99
CA ASN A 175 -35.57 8.61 25.42
C ASN A 175 -34.77 7.50 26.11
N TRP A 176 -34.23 7.82 27.29
CA TRP A 176 -33.48 6.90 28.11
C TRP A 176 -34.08 6.82 29.51
N ASP A 177 -34.57 5.64 29.87
CA ASP A 177 -34.89 5.30 31.26
C ASP A 177 -33.59 5.06 32.02
N TRP A 178 -33.54 5.41 33.30
CA TRP A 178 -32.39 5.18 34.16
C TRP A 178 -32.79 4.52 35.48
N TYR A 179 -31.96 3.59 35.91
CA TYR A 179 -32.20 2.76 37.08
C TYR A 179 -30.95 2.69 37.93
N LEU A 180 -31.12 2.88 39.25
CA LEU A 180 -30.07 2.61 40.22
C LEU A 180 -30.09 1.12 40.55
N VAL A 181 -28.98 0.43 40.34
CA VAL A 181 -28.83 -0.96 40.75
C VAL A 181 -28.33 -0.97 42.20
N PRO A 182 -29.16 -1.36 43.17
CA PRO A 182 -28.80 -1.21 44.58
C PRO A 182 -27.60 -2.09 44.93
N PHE A 183 -26.70 -1.62 45.79
CA PHE A 183 -25.60 -2.40 46.40
C PHE A 183 -24.60 -3.12 45.45
N ILE A 184 -24.63 -2.90 44.14
CA ILE A 184 -23.74 -3.57 43.18
C ILE A 184 -22.32 -2.97 43.14
N GLY A 185 -22.15 -1.70 43.51
CA GLY A 185 -20.88 -0.98 43.32
C GLY A 185 -20.68 -0.55 41.86
N ARG A 186 -19.49 -0.09 41.48
CA ARG A 186 -19.23 0.43 40.14
C ARG A 186 -19.56 -0.65 39.11
N CYS A 187 -20.57 -0.41 38.26
CA CYS A 187 -20.92 -1.34 37.18
C CYS A 187 -19.72 -1.47 36.24
N SER A 188 -19.30 -2.70 35.95
CA SER A 188 -18.13 -2.99 35.13
C SER A 188 -18.52 -3.35 33.70
N ASN A 189 -19.57 -4.15 33.50
CA ASN A 189 -20.14 -4.42 32.17
C ASN A 189 -21.61 -4.86 32.28
N ILE A 190 -22.32 -4.90 31.13
CA ILE A 190 -23.74 -5.29 31.01
C ILE A 190 -23.96 -6.21 29.81
N SER A 191 -24.86 -7.17 29.95
CA SER A 191 -25.31 -8.03 28.86
C SER A 191 -26.83 -8.17 28.91
N ALA A 192 -27.50 -7.83 27.82
CA ALA A 192 -28.94 -7.88 27.67
C ALA A 192 -29.36 -8.93 26.63
N LEU A 193 -30.57 -9.46 26.80
CA LEU A 193 -31.20 -10.39 25.84
C LEU A 193 -32.38 -9.73 25.13
N ASP A 194 -33.07 -8.81 25.80
CA ASP A 194 -34.17 -8.03 25.26
C ASP A 194 -34.40 -6.73 26.08
N GLY A 195 -35.51 -6.04 25.84
CA GLY A 195 -35.87 -4.81 26.56
C GLY A 195 -36.29 -5.00 28.03
N ASN A 196 -36.48 -6.23 28.49
CA ASN A 196 -36.92 -6.59 29.83
C ASN A 196 -35.85 -7.37 30.62
N ASN A 197 -34.97 -8.09 29.94
CA ASN A 197 -33.99 -9.00 30.53
C ASN A 197 -32.56 -8.49 30.34
N ALA A 198 -31.90 -8.13 31.44
CA ALA A 198 -30.50 -7.69 31.43
C ALA A 198 -29.75 -8.14 32.69
N TRP A 199 -28.47 -8.44 32.52
CA TRP A 199 -27.52 -8.82 33.54
C TRP A 199 -26.40 -7.78 33.64
N VAL A 200 -26.05 -7.37 34.85
CA VAL A 200 -24.97 -6.43 35.12
C VAL A 200 -24.03 -7.00 36.17
N ILE A 201 -22.74 -6.73 36.03
CA ILE A 201 -21.73 -7.05 37.02
C ILE A 201 -21.08 -5.77 37.55
N GLY A 202 -20.73 -5.75 38.83
CA GLY A 202 -20.02 -4.62 39.42
C GLY A 202 -19.14 -4.97 40.60
N ALA A 203 -18.24 -4.04 40.91
CA ALA A 203 -17.26 -4.16 41.98
C ALA A 203 -17.48 -3.11 43.08
N GLY A 204 -17.57 -3.57 44.33
CA GLY A 204 -17.68 -2.75 45.54
C GLY A 204 -17.01 -3.45 46.73
N ASN A 205 -17.76 -3.76 47.79
CA ASN A 205 -17.30 -4.62 48.89
C ASN A 205 -17.32 -6.12 48.51
N GLY A 206 -16.70 -6.44 47.37
CA GLY A 206 -16.79 -7.71 46.65
C GLY A 206 -17.39 -7.56 45.26
N VAL A 207 -17.36 -8.62 44.45
CA VAL A 207 -18.02 -8.65 43.13
C VAL A 207 -19.45 -9.16 43.26
N ARG A 208 -20.38 -8.45 42.63
CA ARG A 208 -21.81 -8.78 42.58
C ARG A 208 -22.30 -8.86 41.14
N ALA A 209 -23.23 -9.78 40.91
CA ALA A 209 -24.04 -9.80 39.70
C ALA A 209 -25.48 -9.43 40.07
N ALA A 210 -26.15 -8.68 39.20
CA ALA A 210 -27.56 -8.39 39.30
C ALA A 210 -28.27 -8.65 37.96
N VAL A 211 -29.54 -9.01 38.06
CA VAL A 211 -30.42 -9.34 36.93
C VAL A 211 -31.75 -8.62 37.09
N THR A 212 -32.32 -8.24 35.96
CA THR A 212 -33.70 -7.77 35.85
C THR A 212 -34.45 -8.60 34.83
N HIS A 213 -35.74 -8.81 35.07
CA HIS A 213 -36.69 -9.45 34.14
C HIS A 213 -37.90 -8.56 33.80
N ASP A 214 -37.93 -7.34 34.32
CA ASP A 214 -39.03 -6.39 34.17
C ASP A 214 -38.57 -5.05 33.59
N GLY A 215 -37.41 -5.05 32.94
CA GLY A 215 -36.90 -3.88 32.25
C GLY A 215 -36.30 -2.85 33.18
N GLY A 216 -35.64 -3.31 34.24
CA GLY A 216 -34.87 -2.49 35.17
C GLY A 216 -35.68 -1.91 36.32
N GLN A 217 -36.99 -2.18 36.39
CA GLN A 217 -37.86 -1.71 37.47
C GLN A 217 -37.48 -2.38 38.79
N THR A 218 -37.11 -3.66 38.74
CA THR A 218 -36.55 -4.40 39.87
C THR A 218 -35.25 -5.11 39.47
N TRP A 219 -34.35 -5.24 40.45
CA TRP A 219 -33.04 -5.87 40.29
C TRP A 219 -32.80 -6.85 41.43
N ASP A 220 -32.77 -8.14 41.09
CA ASP A 220 -32.29 -9.18 41.99
C ASP A 220 -30.77 -9.26 41.89
N GLN A 221 -30.09 -9.48 43.01
CA GLN A 221 -28.62 -9.48 43.04
C GLN A 221 -28.05 -10.49 44.03
N GLN A 222 -26.83 -10.92 43.76
CA GLN A 222 -26.08 -11.79 44.65
C GLN A 222 -24.59 -11.44 44.64
N GLN A 223 -23.95 -11.53 45.81
CA GLN A 223 -22.49 -11.46 45.89
C GLN A 223 -21.89 -12.77 45.40
N ILE A 224 -21.11 -12.70 44.32
CA ILE A 224 -20.53 -13.87 43.63
C ILE A 224 -19.05 -14.08 43.96
N GLU A 225 -18.37 -13.06 44.48
CA GLU A 225 -17.00 -13.15 44.99
C GLU A 225 -16.79 -12.21 46.19
N LYS A 226 -16.01 -12.66 47.17
CA LYS A 226 -15.71 -11.87 48.37
C LYS A 226 -14.68 -10.79 48.11
N SER A 227 -13.69 -11.09 47.26
CA SER A 227 -12.70 -10.12 46.83
C SER A 227 -13.37 -9.04 45.99
N ALA A 228 -12.99 -7.79 46.22
CA ALA A 228 -13.37 -6.66 45.39
C ALA A 228 -12.53 -6.56 44.11
N LEU A 229 -11.46 -7.38 43.99
CA LEU A 229 -10.61 -7.39 42.81
C LEU A 229 -11.34 -8.04 41.64
N GLY A 230 -11.53 -7.26 40.57
CA GLY A 230 -11.74 -7.75 39.22
C GLY A 230 -13.13 -8.31 38.91
N ALA A 231 -14.12 -7.43 38.74
CA ALA A 231 -15.29 -7.71 37.91
C ALA A 231 -14.96 -7.24 36.50
N PHE A 232 -14.88 -8.14 35.52
CA PHE A 232 -14.40 -7.79 34.19
C PHE A 232 -15.50 -7.85 33.17
N ASP A 233 -16.08 -9.04 32.96
CA ASP A 233 -17.04 -9.23 31.90
C ASP A 233 -18.19 -10.17 32.29
N ILE A 234 -19.33 -9.98 31.62
CA ILE A 234 -20.55 -10.75 31.81
C ILE A 234 -21.25 -10.96 30.48
N GLN A 235 -21.69 -12.19 30.21
CA GLN A 235 -22.52 -12.51 29.05
C GLN A 235 -23.73 -13.34 29.48
N ALA A 236 -24.93 -12.85 29.17
CA ALA A 236 -26.16 -13.60 29.33
C ALA A 236 -26.27 -14.65 28.21
N VAL A 237 -26.50 -15.92 28.57
CA VAL A 237 -26.70 -17.03 27.62
C VAL A 237 -28.14 -17.53 27.59
N SER A 238 -28.92 -17.18 28.60
CA SER A 238 -30.38 -17.30 28.61
C SER A 238 -30.95 -16.31 29.62
N ASN A 239 -32.27 -16.14 29.68
CA ASN A 239 -32.90 -15.23 30.64
C ASN A 239 -32.41 -15.49 32.07
N HIS A 240 -32.17 -16.75 32.43
CA HIS A 240 -31.82 -17.15 33.78
C HIS A 240 -30.35 -17.50 34.01
N VAL A 241 -29.51 -17.49 32.97
CA VAL A 241 -28.12 -17.95 33.07
C VAL A 241 -27.18 -16.96 32.43
N ALA A 242 -26.13 -16.59 33.17
CA ALA A 242 -25.04 -15.77 32.68
C ALA A 242 -23.66 -16.37 33.04
N TYR A 243 -22.68 -16.03 32.22
CA TYR A 243 -21.28 -16.38 32.38
C TYR A 243 -20.47 -15.14 32.72
N VAL A 244 -19.53 -15.29 33.63
CA VAL A 244 -18.83 -14.18 34.25
C VAL A 244 -17.33 -14.46 34.36
N SER A 245 -16.51 -13.49 33.97
CA SER A 245 -15.09 -13.43 34.31
C SER A 245 -14.88 -12.53 35.53
N VAL A 246 -14.21 -13.10 36.54
CA VAL A 246 -13.67 -12.34 37.67
C VAL A 246 -12.18 -12.60 37.82
N TRP A 247 -11.52 -11.92 38.76
CA TRP A 247 -10.10 -12.17 39.07
C TRP A 247 -9.84 -13.68 39.21
N ASN A 248 -9.02 -14.21 38.30
CA ASN A 248 -8.60 -15.60 38.14
C ASN A 248 -9.66 -16.71 38.05
N LYS A 249 -10.96 -16.39 37.93
CA LYS A 249 -12.04 -17.39 37.94
C LYS A 249 -13.10 -17.12 36.88
N PHE A 250 -13.54 -18.21 36.26
CA PHE A 250 -14.78 -18.25 35.50
C PHE A 250 -15.94 -18.67 36.41
N LYS A 251 -17.09 -18.03 36.25
CA LYS A 251 -18.31 -18.36 37.00
C LYS A 251 -19.52 -18.50 36.08
N THR A 252 -20.34 -19.50 36.37
CA THR A 252 -21.70 -19.62 35.86
C THR A 252 -22.67 -19.25 36.96
N ILE A 253 -23.60 -18.34 36.66
CA ILE A 253 -24.67 -17.91 37.57
C ILE A 253 -26.02 -18.26 36.96
N ASP A 254 -26.89 -18.83 37.78
CA ASP A 254 -28.24 -19.30 37.42
C ASP A 254 -29.25 -18.87 38.49
N ASP A 255 -30.28 -18.12 38.11
CA ASP A 255 -31.30 -17.57 39.01
C ASP A 255 -32.68 -18.28 38.90
N SER A 256 -32.81 -19.34 38.09
CA SER A 256 -34.11 -19.91 37.72
C SER A 256 -34.89 -20.56 38.87
N GLY A 257 -34.24 -20.80 40.02
CA GLY A 257 -34.75 -21.58 41.15
C GLY A 257 -35.18 -20.78 42.37
N GLY A 258 -35.15 -19.44 42.34
CA GLY A 258 -35.41 -18.56 43.48
C GLY A 258 -34.23 -18.39 44.44
N ASP A 259 -33.35 -19.38 44.54
CA ASP A 259 -32.00 -19.27 45.12
C ASP A 259 -30.94 -19.31 44.00
N TRP A 260 -30.01 -18.36 44.00
CA TRP A 260 -28.96 -18.25 42.98
C TRP A 260 -27.96 -19.41 43.09
N LYS A 261 -27.77 -20.15 41.99
CA LYS A 261 -26.74 -21.18 41.88
C LYS A 261 -25.49 -20.60 41.23
N ILE A 262 -24.42 -20.46 42.01
CA ILE A 262 -23.12 -19.95 41.55
C ILE A 262 -22.13 -21.11 41.47
N THR A 263 -21.66 -21.38 40.25
CA THR A 263 -20.67 -22.42 39.98
C THR A 263 -19.35 -21.75 39.63
N THR A 264 -18.29 -21.99 40.40
CA THR A 264 -16.95 -21.44 40.13
C THR A 264 -16.06 -22.50 39.49
N ARG A 265 -15.34 -22.13 38.44
CA ARG A 265 -14.37 -22.96 37.71
C ARG A 265 -13.03 -22.23 37.65
N SER A 266 -11.94 -22.98 37.82
CA SER A 266 -10.58 -22.47 37.61
C SER A 266 -10.12 -22.82 36.20
N LEU A 267 -9.36 -21.92 35.56
CA LEU A 267 -8.69 -22.19 34.29
C LEU A 267 -7.33 -22.91 34.49
N GLY A 268 -6.91 -23.19 35.74
CA GLY A 268 -5.67 -23.89 36.09
C GLY A 268 -4.95 -23.28 37.30
N ASP A 269 -3.74 -23.76 37.62
CA ASP A 269 -2.86 -23.23 38.70
C ASP A 269 -1.94 -22.08 38.22
N ILE A 270 -2.40 -21.30 37.26
CA ILE A 270 -1.64 -20.24 36.58
C ILE A 270 -2.03 -18.87 37.16
N ASN A 271 -1.04 -18.01 37.41
CA ASN A 271 -1.26 -16.67 37.96
C ASN A 271 -1.81 -15.74 36.87
N THR A 272 -3.13 -15.78 36.66
CA THR A 272 -3.78 -15.12 35.53
C THR A 272 -4.81 -14.06 35.92
N TRP A 273 -4.92 -13.06 35.06
CA TRP A 273 -6.04 -12.12 34.98
C TRP A 273 -6.97 -12.57 33.84
N LEU A 274 -8.28 -12.70 34.09
CA LEU A 274 -9.28 -12.97 33.03
C LEU A 274 -9.90 -11.63 32.60
N GLY A 275 -9.78 -11.27 31.33
CA GLY A 275 -10.34 -10.05 30.76
C GLY A 275 -11.77 -10.27 30.27
N ALA A 276 -11.96 -10.25 28.95
CA ALA A 276 -13.25 -10.42 28.30
C ALA A 276 -13.57 -11.89 27.96
N LEU A 277 -14.86 -12.17 27.78
CA LEU A 277 -15.39 -13.47 27.38
C LEU A 277 -16.41 -13.32 26.24
N SER A 278 -16.45 -14.30 25.35
CA SER A 278 -17.45 -14.34 24.29
C SER A 278 -17.85 -15.78 23.95
N PHE A 279 -19.13 -16.06 24.07
CA PHE A 279 -19.77 -17.33 23.77
C PHE A 279 -20.65 -17.18 22.54
N SER A 280 -20.43 -18.01 21.53
CA SER A 280 -21.26 -18.05 20.32
C SER A 280 -22.58 -18.78 20.56
N ASP A 281 -22.58 -19.68 21.53
CA ASP A 281 -23.73 -20.43 22.02
C ASP A 281 -23.49 -20.87 23.48
N PRO A 282 -24.47 -21.45 24.19
CA PRO A 282 -24.28 -21.83 25.60
C PRO A 282 -23.17 -22.86 25.85
N LEU A 283 -22.65 -23.56 24.85
CA LEU A 283 -21.59 -24.56 24.99
C LEU A 283 -20.22 -24.02 24.58
N ASN A 284 -20.15 -23.30 23.46
CA ASN A 284 -18.91 -22.86 22.83
C ASN A 284 -18.56 -21.42 23.20
N GLY A 285 -17.36 -21.21 23.76
CA GLY A 285 -16.92 -19.88 24.15
C GLY A 285 -15.41 -19.73 24.27
N TRP A 286 -14.99 -18.47 24.33
CA TRP A 286 -13.61 -18.05 24.42
C TRP A 286 -13.44 -17.03 25.55
N ILE A 287 -12.26 -17.08 26.17
CA ILE A 287 -11.82 -16.12 27.18
C ILE A 287 -10.42 -15.66 26.81
N ILE A 288 -10.20 -14.36 26.98
CA ILE A 288 -8.88 -13.74 26.89
C ILE A 288 -8.41 -13.29 28.28
N GLY A 289 -7.10 -13.15 28.45
CA GLY A 289 -6.54 -12.68 29.70
C GLY A 289 -5.03 -12.52 29.66
N GLU A 290 -4.44 -12.20 30.80
CA GLU A 290 -2.98 -12.03 30.98
C GLU A 290 -2.42 -13.13 31.88
N ASN A 291 -1.25 -13.61 31.50
CA ASN A 291 -0.41 -14.51 32.26
C ASN A 291 0.76 -13.72 32.85
N TYR A 292 0.69 -13.42 34.15
CA TYR A 292 1.72 -12.63 34.82
C TYR A 292 3.08 -13.32 34.90
N ASP A 293 3.10 -14.66 34.92
CA ASP A 293 4.35 -15.42 35.00
C ASP A 293 5.11 -15.38 33.66
N ALA A 294 4.38 -15.31 32.54
CA ALA A 294 4.92 -15.17 31.19
C ALA A 294 5.04 -13.71 30.73
N ASN A 295 4.44 -12.76 31.45
CA ASN A 295 4.28 -11.35 31.09
C ASN A 295 3.63 -11.17 29.70
N ASP A 296 2.52 -11.84 29.44
CA ASP A 296 1.92 -11.96 28.11
C ASP A 296 0.41 -12.27 28.17
N PHE A 297 -0.33 -12.16 27.06
CA PHE A 297 -1.73 -12.55 26.96
C PHE A 297 -1.93 -14.05 26.69
N PHE A 298 -3.13 -14.56 26.95
CA PHE A 298 -3.55 -15.89 26.53
C PHE A 298 -4.97 -15.85 25.94
N ILE A 299 -5.29 -16.89 25.18
CA ILE A 299 -6.65 -17.16 24.69
C ILE A 299 -6.99 -18.60 25.06
N ALA A 300 -8.17 -18.82 25.63
CA ALA A 300 -8.65 -20.13 26.00
C ALA A 300 -10.03 -20.39 25.39
N LYS A 301 -10.29 -21.64 24.97
CA LYS A 301 -11.56 -22.09 24.39
C LYS A 301 -12.22 -23.15 25.26
N THR A 302 -13.55 -23.12 25.33
CA THR A 302 -14.41 -24.19 25.84
C THR A 302 -15.42 -24.64 24.79
N ALA A 303 -15.87 -25.88 24.89
CA ALA A 303 -16.98 -26.46 24.12
C ALA A 303 -18.01 -27.16 25.02
N ASP A 304 -17.93 -26.91 26.33
CA ASP A 304 -18.72 -27.56 27.38
C ASP A 304 -19.14 -26.57 28.47
N SER A 305 -19.54 -25.36 28.07
CA SER A 305 -20.04 -24.31 28.99
C SER A 305 -19.02 -23.88 30.05
N GLY A 306 -17.73 -23.98 29.75
CA GLY A 306 -16.64 -23.63 30.66
C GLY A 306 -16.35 -24.68 31.73
N GLU A 307 -16.83 -25.92 31.56
CA GLU A 307 -16.40 -27.06 32.39
C GLU A 307 -14.90 -27.33 32.20
N ASN A 308 -14.41 -27.28 30.96
CA ASN A 308 -13.00 -27.42 30.60
C ASN A 308 -12.54 -26.31 29.65
N TRP A 309 -11.29 -25.87 29.83
CA TRP A 309 -10.66 -24.83 29.01
C TRP A 309 -9.38 -25.35 28.36
N SER A 310 -9.24 -25.09 27.07
CA SER A 310 -8.06 -25.39 26.28
C SER A 310 -7.34 -24.10 25.90
N PHE A 311 -6.10 -23.93 26.36
CA PHE A 311 -5.27 -22.78 25.97
C PHE A 311 -4.85 -22.93 24.51
N LEU A 312 -5.13 -21.89 23.74
CA LEU A 312 -4.82 -21.83 22.32
C LEU A 312 -3.41 -21.25 22.14
N HIS A 313 -2.70 -21.75 21.14
CA HIS A 313 -1.38 -21.26 20.82
C HIS A 313 -1.47 -20.03 19.91
N TYR A 314 -0.84 -18.93 20.33
CA TYR A 314 -0.53 -17.80 19.46
C TYR A 314 1.00 -17.74 19.28
N PRO A 315 1.52 -17.76 18.03
CA PRO A 315 2.93 -18.02 17.77
C PRO A 315 3.87 -16.83 18.03
N GLN A 316 3.36 -15.62 18.26
CA GLN A 316 4.14 -14.38 18.32
C GLN A 316 3.66 -13.48 19.45
N THR A 317 4.26 -13.56 20.62
CA THR A 317 3.87 -12.70 21.74
C THR A 317 4.98 -11.80 22.23
N TYR A 318 4.62 -10.55 22.57
CA TYR A 318 5.54 -9.56 23.09
C TYR A 318 5.33 -9.38 24.59
N PRO A 319 6.41 -9.37 25.40
CA PRO A 319 6.29 -9.13 26.82
C PRO A 319 5.56 -7.81 27.12
N GLY A 320 4.42 -7.88 27.81
CA GLY A 320 3.59 -6.73 28.20
C GLY A 320 2.40 -6.41 27.29
N GLN A 321 2.19 -7.14 26.19
CA GLN A 321 1.03 -6.96 25.31
C GLN A 321 -0.24 -7.61 25.90
N ARG A 322 -1.42 -7.03 25.65
CA ARG A 322 -2.71 -7.49 26.18
C ARG A 322 -3.80 -7.48 25.11
N LEU A 323 -4.71 -8.45 25.18
CA LEU A 323 -6.01 -8.40 24.52
C LEU A 323 -7.05 -7.82 25.49
N LEU A 324 -7.93 -6.96 24.97
CA LEU A 324 -8.94 -6.24 25.73
C LEU A 324 -10.37 -6.60 25.33
N GLY A 325 -10.62 -6.87 24.04
CA GLY A 325 -11.93 -7.24 23.51
C GLY A 325 -11.92 -8.56 22.74
N ILE A 326 -13.03 -9.30 22.77
CA ILE A 326 -13.23 -10.55 22.01
C ILE A 326 -14.68 -10.69 21.53
N SER A 327 -14.88 -11.14 20.29
CA SER A 327 -16.19 -11.36 19.68
C SER A 327 -16.22 -12.69 18.94
N ALA A 328 -17.01 -13.64 19.45
CA ALA A 328 -17.27 -14.93 18.82
C ALA A 328 -18.57 -14.89 18.03
N LEU A 329 -18.49 -15.15 16.72
CA LEU A 329 -19.66 -15.21 15.83
C LEU A 329 -20.32 -16.58 15.83
N ASP A 330 -19.48 -17.61 15.78
CA ASP A 330 -19.87 -19.01 15.71
C ASP A 330 -18.78 -19.89 16.35
N SER A 331 -18.93 -21.21 16.26
CA SER A 331 -18.00 -22.16 16.88
C SER A 331 -16.59 -22.18 16.25
N ASN A 332 -16.38 -21.50 15.12
CA ASN A 332 -15.13 -21.41 14.36
C ASN A 332 -14.59 -19.98 14.21
N THR A 333 -15.46 -18.98 14.06
CA THR A 333 -15.07 -17.62 13.70
C THR A 333 -15.02 -16.70 14.92
N VAL A 334 -13.83 -16.20 15.26
CA VAL A 334 -13.61 -15.34 16.43
C VAL A 334 -12.65 -14.20 16.11
N TRP A 335 -12.96 -13.03 16.63
CA TRP A 335 -12.16 -11.81 16.55
C TRP A 335 -11.68 -11.40 17.93
N ALA A 336 -10.46 -10.89 18.05
CA ALA A 336 -9.96 -10.28 19.28
C ALA A 336 -9.13 -9.03 18.99
N ALA A 337 -9.21 -8.06 19.91
CA ALA A 337 -8.55 -6.77 19.82
C ALA A 337 -7.79 -6.42 21.10
N GLY A 338 -6.74 -5.61 21.01
CA GLY A 338 -5.94 -5.25 22.17
C GLY A 338 -4.94 -4.11 21.98
N HIS A 339 -3.91 -4.12 22.82
CA HIS A 339 -2.86 -3.08 22.86
C HIS A 339 -2.13 -2.95 21.53
N GLU A 340 -1.64 -1.73 21.26
CA GLU A 340 -0.82 -1.41 20.08
C GLU A 340 -1.54 -1.73 18.75
N GLY A 341 -2.86 -1.60 18.71
CA GLY A 341 -3.67 -1.91 17.53
C GLY A 341 -3.76 -3.41 17.21
N LEU A 342 -3.41 -4.31 18.13
CA LEU A 342 -3.47 -5.75 17.86
C LEU A 342 -4.89 -6.18 17.48
N LEU A 343 -5.06 -6.67 16.24
CA LEU A 343 -6.26 -7.35 15.76
C LEU A 343 -5.92 -8.73 15.21
N ILE A 344 -6.62 -9.74 15.71
CA ILE A 344 -6.46 -11.13 15.30
C ILE A 344 -7.82 -11.76 15.04
N LYS A 345 -7.85 -12.70 14.09
CA LYS A 345 -9.03 -13.51 13.79
C LYS A 345 -8.64 -14.96 13.64
N THR A 346 -9.58 -15.85 13.90
CA THR A 346 -9.51 -17.25 13.49
C THR A 346 -10.80 -17.62 12.75
N ASP A 347 -10.67 -18.50 11.75
CA ASP A 347 -11.78 -19.12 11.02
C ASP A 347 -11.81 -20.66 11.26
N ASP A 348 -10.94 -21.17 12.14
CA ASP A 348 -10.79 -22.59 12.47
C ASP A 348 -10.83 -22.86 13.99
N ALA A 349 -11.56 -22.01 14.71
CA ALA A 349 -11.80 -22.09 16.14
C ALA A 349 -10.56 -21.95 17.03
N GLY A 350 -9.54 -21.25 16.53
CA GLY A 350 -8.29 -20.97 17.22
C GLY A 350 -7.19 -21.98 16.96
N GLY A 351 -7.34 -22.83 15.93
CA GLY A 351 -6.28 -23.71 15.44
C GLY A 351 -5.15 -22.91 14.78
N GLN A 352 -5.51 -21.86 14.05
CA GLN A 352 -4.66 -20.83 13.48
C GLN A 352 -5.30 -19.45 13.68
N TRP A 353 -4.47 -18.48 14.03
CA TRP A 353 -4.86 -17.08 14.14
C TRP A 353 -4.20 -16.30 13.01
N SER A 354 -5.01 -15.68 12.15
CA SER A 354 -4.54 -14.70 11.18
C SER A 354 -4.35 -13.35 11.89
N LYS A 355 -3.16 -12.79 11.72
CA LYS A 355 -2.86 -11.40 12.04
C LYS A 355 -3.10 -10.57 10.78
N PHE A 356 -3.66 -9.38 10.94
CA PHE A 356 -3.99 -8.51 9.80
C PHE A 356 -2.92 -7.45 9.47
N ASP A 357 -1.75 -7.56 10.09
CA ASP A 357 -0.60 -6.73 9.75
C ASP A 357 0.72 -7.45 10.05
N SER A 358 1.39 -7.99 9.04
CA SER A 358 2.62 -8.79 9.21
C SER A 358 3.89 -7.94 9.28
N ASP A 359 3.85 -6.63 8.99
CA ASP A 359 5.08 -5.88 8.70
C ASP A 359 5.44 -4.83 9.78
N LEU A 360 4.51 -4.48 10.68
CA LEU A 360 4.69 -3.40 11.69
C LEU A 360 5.09 -3.89 13.10
N LEU A 361 5.73 -5.06 13.22
CA LEU A 361 6.27 -5.50 14.52
C LEU A 361 7.28 -4.47 15.06
N GLY A 362 6.89 -3.78 16.14
CA GLY A 362 7.69 -2.74 16.77
C GLY A 362 7.42 -1.31 16.30
N TRP A 363 6.24 -1.01 15.73
CA TRP A 363 5.81 0.35 15.40
C TRP A 363 5.95 1.31 16.60
N PRO A 364 6.29 2.61 16.42
CA PRO A 364 6.29 3.54 17.54
C PRO A 364 4.84 3.81 17.95
N SER A 365 4.51 3.55 19.22
CA SER A 365 3.19 3.87 19.78
C SER A 365 2.90 5.36 19.72
N ASP A 366 3.94 6.20 19.83
CA ASP A 366 3.85 7.66 19.87
C ASP A 366 5.09 8.27 19.18
N PRO A 367 5.10 8.39 17.85
CA PRO A 367 6.13 9.14 17.14
C PRO A 367 6.15 10.59 17.61
N THR A 368 7.34 11.05 18.00
CA THR A 368 7.57 12.40 18.54
C THR A 368 7.99 13.38 17.46
N CYS A 369 8.59 12.89 16.38
CA CYS A 369 9.14 13.72 15.31
C CYS A 369 9.08 13.03 13.95
N ILE A 370 9.09 13.86 12.90
CA ILE A 370 9.16 13.44 11.51
C ILE A 370 10.01 14.42 10.72
N GLU A 371 10.86 13.89 9.85
CA GLU A 371 11.67 14.67 8.92
C GLU A 371 11.55 14.12 7.52
N SER A 372 11.28 14.99 6.54
CA SER A 372 11.11 14.59 5.15
C SER A 372 12.10 15.31 4.22
N THR A 373 12.63 14.59 3.24
CA THR A 373 13.60 15.15 2.27
C THR A 373 12.98 15.43 0.92
N ASN A 374 11.83 14.80 0.64
CA ASN A 374 11.01 15.00 -0.55
C ASN A 374 9.67 14.30 -0.31
N GLU A 375 8.76 14.42 -1.28
CA GLU A 375 7.43 13.80 -1.20
C GLU A 375 7.49 12.30 -0.89
N LYS A 376 8.48 11.56 -1.40
CA LYS A 376 8.55 10.10 -1.25
C LYS A 376 9.33 9.63 -0.02
N THR A 377 10.20 10.47 0.56
CA THR A 377 11.15 10.03 1.60
C THR A 377 10.95 10.78 2.90
N ALA A 378 10.63 10.04 3.96
CA ALA A 378 10.46 10.56 5.32
C ALA A 378 11.03 9.59 6.36
N TYR A 379 11.44 10.15 7.50
CA TYR A 379 11.99 9.47 8.66
C TYR A 379 11.19 9.83 9.90
N ILE A 380 10.89 8.85 10.74
CA ILE A 380 10.09 9.02 11.95
C ILE A 380 10.83 8.39 13.12
N ALA A 381 10.83 9.06 14.27
CA ALA A 381 11.33 8.49 15.50
C ALA A 381 10.36 8.71 16.67
N GLY A 382 10.54 7.92 17.73
CA GLY A 382 9.73 8.01 18.94
C GLY A 382 10.14 6.97 19.97
N ALA A 383 9.13 6.25 20.48
CA ALA A 383 9.28 5.28 21.56
C ALA A 383 10.26 4.13 21.24
N GLY A 384 10.98 3.68 22.26
CA GLY A 384 11.84 2.49 22.22
C GLY A 384 13.11 2.63 21.40
N GLY A 385 13.52 3.86 21.07
CA GLY A 385 14.76 4.11 20.32
C GLY A 385 14.69 3.78 18.84
N ARG A 386 13.48 3.59 18.30
CA ARG A 386 13.26 3.11 16.93
C ARG A 386 13.19 4.29 15.96
N ILE A 387 13.70 4.06 14.75
CA ILE A 387 13.58 5.00 13.63
C ILE A 387 12.99 4.22 12.46
N TRP A 388 11.98 4.79 11.82
CA TRP A 388 11.34 4.22 10.64
C TRP A 388 11.58 5.12 9.44
N ARG A 389 11.73 4.52 8.26
CA ARG A 389 11.96 5.25 7.00
C ARG A 389 10.99 4.76 5.94
N THR A 390 10.49 5.68 5.13
CA THR A 390 9.85 5.36 3.85
C THR A 390 10.65 5.96 2.71
N GLY A 391 10.66 5.30 1.55
CA GLY A 391 11.24 5.81 0.30
C GLY A 391 10.23 5.89 -0.86
N ASN A 392 8.98 5.51 -0.60
CA ASN A 392 7.93 5.38 -1.62
C ASN A 392 6.66 6.17 -1.26
N GLY A 393 6.80 7.19 -0.40
CA GLY A 393 5.71 8.06 0.01
C GLY A 393 4.72 7.35 0.93
N GLY A 394 5.20 6.52 1.84
CA GLY A 394 4.38 5.91 2.88
C GLY A 394 3.71 4.60 2.48
N ILE A 395 3.92 4.10 1.25
CA ILE A 395 3.38 2.79 0.82
C ILE A 395 3.95 1.66 1.69
N SER A 396 5.25 1.76 2.02
CA SER A 396 5.88 0.89 2.99
C SER A 396 6.90 1.65 3.84
N TRP A 397 7.16 1.11 5.02
CA TRP A 397 8.11 1.63 5.99
C TRP A 397 9.09 0.54 6.43
N GLU A 398 10.37 0.89 6.50
CA GLU A 398 11.43 0.03 7.01
C GLU A 398 11.87 0.48 8.40
N LEU A 399 12.01 -0.47 9.32
CA LEU A 399 12.61 -0.22 10.64
C LEU A 399 14.13 -0.16 10.52
N LEU A 400 14.70 0.98 10.88
CA LEU A 400 16.14 1.19 10.97
C LEU A 400 16.61 0.84 12.39
N GLN A 401 17.43 -0.21 12.50
CA GLN A 401 17.93 -0.69 13.79
C GLN A 401 18.99 0.24 14.34
N THR A 402 18.65 0.98 15.41
CA THR A 402 19.54 1.96 16.03
C THR A 402 20.49 1.37 17.07
N GLY A 403 20.16 0.19 17.60
CA GLY A 403 20.91 -0.46 18.69
C GLY A 403 20.70 0.17 20.08
N VAL A 404 19.72 1.06 20.24
CA VAL A 404 19.34 1.65 21.52
C VAL A 404 17.85 1.41 21.82
N SER A 405 17.49 1.44 23.10
CA SER A 405 16.11 1.26 23.58
C SER A 405 15.49 2.53 24.19
N LYS A 406 16.22 3.65 24.19
CA LYS A 406 15.80 4.91 24.78
C LYS A 406 15.01 5.72 23.76
N ASP A 407 13.89 6.29 24.18
CA ASP A 407 13.04 7.09 23.30
C ASP A 407 13.83 8.23 22.65
N LEU A 408 13.55 8.44 21.38
CA LEU A 408 14.11 9.52 20.58
C LEU A 408 13.09 10.66 20.52
N CYS A 409 13.58 11.89 20.65
CA CYS A 409 12.76 13.09 20.69
C CYS A 409 12.82 13.89 19.38
N ALA A 410 13.96 13.88 18.68
CA ALA A 410 14.12 14.59 17.42
C ALA A 410 15.10 13.88 16.47
N LEU A 411 14.89 14.14 15.18
CA LEU A 411 15.76 13.78 14.07
C LEU A 411 16.19 15.04 13.34
N ASP A 412 17.32 14.99 12.65
CA ASP A 412 17.63 15.94 11.59
C ASP A 412 18.36 15.22 10.44
N VAL A 413 17.84 15.41 9.23
CA VAL A 413 18.23 14.71 8.00
C VAL A 413 18.97 15.69 7.10
N LEU A 414 20.30 15.71 7.21
CA LEU A 414 21.14 16.60 6.40
C LEU A 414 21.10 16.22 4.91
N ASP A 415 21.18 14.92 4.62
CA ASP A 415 21.02 14.36 3.28
C ASP A 415 20.56 12.89 3.36
N SER A 416 20.48 12.20 2.20
CA SER A 416 20.04 10.80 2.13
C SER A 416 20.97 9.80 2.84
N ARG A 417 22.14 10.24 3.32
CA ARG A 417 23.15 9.42 3.99
C ARG A 417 23.38 9.84 5.44
N VAL A 418 23.37 11.14 5.74
CA VAL A 418 23.74 11.69 7.06
C VAL A 418 22.50 12.09 7.83
N ILE A 419 22.27 11.41 8.97
CA ILE A 419 21.12 11.65 9.85
C ILE A 419 21.60 11.67 11.29
N TRP A 420 21.06 12.59 12.07
CA TRP A 420 21.27 12.68 13.50
C TRP A 420 19.97 12.42 14.25
N ALA A 421 20.08 11.80 15.42
CA ALA A 421 18.95 11.56 16.31
C ALA A 421 19.34 11.86 17.76
N VAL A 422 18.43 12.41 18.54
CA VAL A 422 18.63 12.70 19.96
C VAL A 422 17.46 12.24 20.82
N GLY A 423 17.68 12.01 22.11
CA GLY A 423 16.60 11.57 22.99
C GLY A 423 16.95 11.45 24.47
N ASN A 424 16.24 10.56 25.15
CA ASN A 424 16.34 10.35 26.59
C ASN A 424 17.75 9.96 27.04
N GLU A 425 18.10 10.31 28.29
CA GLU A 425 19.39 10.01 28.93
C GLU A 425 20.61 10.51 28.13
N GLY A 426 20.51 11.70 27.54
CA GLY A 426 21.58 12.31 26.76
C GLY A 426 21.93 11.53 25.48
N THR A 427 21.01 10.72 24.94
CA THR A 427 21.28 9.90 23.76
C THR A 427 21.50 10.77 22.53
N ILE A 428 22.60 10.52 21.81
CA ILE A 428 22.90 11.10 20.49
C ILE A 428 23.34 9.96 19.57
N LEU A 429 22.72 9.86 18.40
CA LEU A 429 23.07 8.90 17.34
C LEU A 429 23.38 9.63 16.04
N LYS A 430 24.27 9.04 15.25
CA LYS A 430 24.62 9.48 13.90
C LYS A 430 24.74 8.31 12.95
N THR A 431 24.22 8.47 11.73
CA THR A 431 24.51 7.60 10.59
C THR A 431 25.16 8.41 9.46
N VAL A 432 25.89 7.72 8.58
CA VAL A 432 26.49 8.27 7.35
C VAL A 432 26.20 7.38 6.14
N ASP A 433 25.30 6.40 6.28
CA ASP A 433 24.93 5.43 5.26
C ASP A 433 23.40 5.27 5.08
N GLY A 434 22.65 6.30 5.48
CA GLY A 434 21.19 6.38 5.34
C GLY A 434 20.43 5.64 6.44
N GLY A 435 21.08 5.37 7.57
CA GLY A 435 20.49 4.70 8.73
C GLY A 435 20.61 3.18 8.71
N ARG A 436 21.44 2.61 7.82
CA ARG A 436 21.77 1.18 7.82
C ARG A 436 22.63 0.83 9.04
N ASN A 437 23.54 1.73 9.42
CA ASN A 437 24.32 1.63 10.64
C ASN A 437 24.27 2.94 11.43
N TRP A 438 24.06 2.81 12.74
CA TRP A 438 24.03 3.94 13.67
C TRP A 438 25.22 3.89 14.63
N SER A 439 25.78 5.06 14.90
CA SER A 439 26.88 5.26 15.85
C SER A 439 26.40 6.12 17.02
N LYS A 440 26.45 5.55 18.23
CA LYS A 440 26.15 6.29 19.47
C LYS A 440 27.31 7.21 19.82
N GLN A 441 27.01 8.49 20.04
CA GLN A 441 28.00 9.51 20.40
C GLN A 441 28.05 9.68 21.92
N ALA A 442 29.22 10.08 22.44
CA ALA A 442 29.37 10.45 23.84
C ALA A 442 28.96 11.91 24.03
N SER A 443 27.73 12.14 24.49
CA SER A 443 27.16 13.48 24.71
C SER A 443 27.76 14.20 25.92
N GLY A 444 28.22 13.45 26.93
CA GLY A 444 28.76 13.98 28.19
C GLY A 444 27.70 14.45 29.18
N VAL A 445 26.41 14.21 28.91
CA VAL A 445 25.26 14.66 29.71
C VAL A 445 24.27 13.52 29.90
N SER A 446 23.37 13.64 30.89
CA SER A 446 22.29 12.65 31.16
C SER A 446 20.89 13.22 30.98
N GLU A 447 20.79 14.53 30.80
CA GLU A 447 19.57 15.28 30.56
C GLU A 447 18.93 14.84 29.23
N ARG A 448 17.59 14.92 29.16
CA ARG A 448 16.87 14.59 27.94
C ARG A 448 17.18 15.62 26.86
N LEU A 449 17.63 15.15 25.70
CA LEU A 449 17.86 15.98 24.52
C LEU A 449 16.60 15.95 23.64
N LEU A 450 16.06 17.15 23.37
CA LEU A 450 14.75 17.36 22.75
C LEU A 450 14.85 17.74 21.27
N HIS A 451 15.94 18.42 20.85
CA HIS A 451 16.10 18.91 19.47
C HIS A 451 17.53 18.71 18.98
N VAL A 452 17.68 18.54 17.66
CA VAL A 452 18.98 18.43 16.98
C VAL A 452 18.95 19.24 15.69
N SER A 453 20.07 19.87 15.34
CA SER A 453 20.22 20.61 14.09
C SER A 453 21.66 20.49 13.57
N ALA A 454 21.80 19.87 12.41
CA ALA A 454 23.02 19.55 11.70
C ALA A 454 23.16 20.46 10.47
N VAL A 455 24.29 21.16 10.39
CA VAL A 455 24.57 22.08 9.27
C VAL A 455 25.59 21.50 8.29
N SER A 456 26.30 20.44 8.69
CA SER A 456 27.22 19.69 7.85
C SER A 456 27.50 18.33 8.48
N ILE A 457 28.28 17.49 7.78
CA ILE A 457 28.73 16.21 8.35
C ILE A 457 29.55 16.38 9.64
N ASP A 458 30.21 17.53 9.83
CA ASP A 458 31.12 17.80 10.95
C ASP A 458 30.52 18.68 12.05
N VAL A 459 29.49 19.48 11.74
CA VAL A 459 28.93 20.47 12.68
C VAL A 459 27.45 20.20 12.92
N ALA A 460 27.11 19.97 14.19
CA ALA A 460 25.74 19.79 14.65
C ALA A 460 25.54 20.31 16.08
N TRP A 461 24.30 20.61 16.41
CA TRP A 461 23.83 21.08 17.71
C TRP A 461 22.79 20.14 18.27
N ALA A 462 22.76 19.99 19.59
CA ALA A 462 21.69 19.29 20.29
C ALA A 462 21.25 20.11 21.50
N SER A 463 19.95 20.26 21.73
CA SER A 463 19.42 21.00 22.88
C SER A 463 18.40 20.18 23.66
N GLY A 464 18.21 20.50 24.94
CA GLY A 464 17.34 19.73 25.81
C GLY A 464 16.98 20.44 27.11
N GLU A 465 16.64 19.63 28.11
CA GLU A 465 16.30 20.07 29.47
C GLU A 465 17.50 20.72 30.20
N ASP A 466 17.23 21.41 31.31
CA ASP A 466 18.22 22.06 32.18
C ASP A 466 19.23 22.97 31.46
N CYS A 467 18.77 23.68 30.43
CA CYS A 467 19.59 24.56 29.58
C CYS A 467 20.77 23.85 28.93
N ARG A 468 20.64 22.55 28.63
CA ARG A 468 21.69 21.82 27.91
C ARG A 468 21.62 22.16 26.43
N LEU A 469 22.61 22.93 25.98
CA LEU A 469 22.92 23.13 24.58
C LEU A 469 24.31 22.54 24.31
N LEU A 470 24.40 21.62 23.36
CA LEU A 470 25.62 20.95 22.95
C LEU A 470 25.96 21.31 21.52
N ARG A 471 27.25 21.35 21.20
CA ARG A 471 27.74 21.47 19.82
C ARG A 471 28.91 20.53 19.58
N THR A 472 28.96 19.96 18.39
CA THR A 472 30.13 19.31 17.82
C THR A 472 30.67 20.13 16.65
N ASP A 473 31.99 20.09 16.47
CA ASP A 473 32.70 20.70 15.34
C ASP A 473 33.59 19.66 14.62
N ASP A 474 33.46 18.38 14.99
CA ASP A 474 34.28 17.24 14.53
C ASP A 474 33.45 15.99 14.21
N GLY A 475 32.17 16.19 13.85
CA GLY A 475 31.29 15.14 13.38
C GLY A 475 30.81 14.18 14.46
N GLY A 476 30.84 14.60 15.72
CA GLY A 476 30.34 13.85 16.88
C GLY A 476 31.44 13.20 17.72
N ALA A 477 32.71 13.27 17.29
CA ALA A 477 33.83 12.73 18.05
C ALA A 477 33.97 13.41 19.42
N THR A 478 33.66 14.70 19.50
CA THR A 478 33.50 15.44 20.76
C THR A 478 32.27 16.35 20.74
N TRP A 479 31.62 16.45 21.90
CA TRP A 479 30.51 17.35 22.17
C TRP A 479 30.88 18.29 23.32
N ARG A 480 30.69 19.59 23.14
CA ARG A 480 30.91 20.62 24.17
C ARG A 480 29.61 21.28 24.58
N ILE A 481 29.46 21.52 25.88
CA ILE A 481 28.35 22.32 26.42
C ILE A 481 28.57 23.78 26.05
N VAL A 482 27.52 24.43 25.55
CA VAL A 482 27.44 25.85 25.24
C VAL A 482 26.57 26.51 26.29
N ASP A 483 27.16 27.42 27.05
CA ASP A 483 26.42 28.22 28.02
C ASP A 483 25.75 29.41 27.31
N VAL A 484 24.42 29.45 27.40
CA VAL A 484 23.59 30.53 26.85
C VAL A 484 23.22 31.60 27.88
N GLY A 485 23.68 31.45 29.13
CA GLY A 485 23.49 32.43 30.19
C GLY A 485 22.09 32.47 30.80
N LEU A 486 21.35 31.36 30.73
CA LEU A 486 19.98 31.22 31.24
C LEU A 486 19.88 30.22 32.41
N PRO A 487 18.88 30.36 33.30
CA PRO A 487 18.62 29.37 34.35
C PRO A 487 18.14 28.03 33.76
N PRO A 488 18.16 26.91 34.51
CA PRO A 488 17.68 25.61 34.03
C PRO A 488 16.25 25.66 33.47
N GLN A 489 16.06 25.21 32.22
CA GLN A 489 14.80 25.19 31.49
C GLN A 489 14.97 24.41 30.16
N GLU A 490 13.89 24.16 29.44
CA GLU A 490 13.93 23.55 28.11
C GLU A 490 14.39 24.53 27.02
N LEU A 491 15.19 24.02 26.08
CA LEU A 491 15.68 24.74 24.90
C LEU A 491 15.34 23.99 23.60
N CYS A 492 14.88 24.73 22.59
CA CYS A 492 14.89 24.27 21.20
C CYS A 492 16.01 24.97 20.41
N ILE A 493 16.52 24.34 19.36
CA ILE A 493 17.64 24.84 18.56
C ILE A 493 17.40 24.59 17.09
N GLU A 494 17.82 25.54 16.28
CA GLU A 494 18.00 25.36 14.85
C GLU A 494 19.18 26.21 14.38
N ALA A 495 19.97 25.65 13.47
CA ALA A 495 21.15 26.29 12.92
C ALA A 495 21.02 26.43 11.40
N LEU A 496 21.22 27.66 10.92
CA LEU A 496 21.24 27.97 9.49
C LEU A 496 22.57 27.57 8.86
N ASP A 497 23.66 27.83 9.58
CA ASP A 497 25.02 27.49 9.18
C ASP A 497 25.94 27.34 10.41
N SER A 498 27.24 27.15 10.18
CA SER A 498 28.24 26.98 11.25
C SER A 498 28.35 28.15 12.24
N ASN A 499 27.86 29.33 11.88
CA ASN A 499 27.94 30.58 12.64
C ASN A 499 26.57 31.04 13.17
N ILE A 500 25.50 30.88 12.39
CA ILE A 500 24.17 31.39 12.71
C ILE A 500 23.28 30.27 13.25
N ALA A 501 22.79 30.44 14.48
CA ALA A 501 21.79 29.57 15.09
C ALA A 501 20.86 30.37 15.99
N TRP A 502 19.63 29.88 16.15
CA TRP A 502 18.63 30.48 17.02
C TRP A 502 18.10 29.43 18.00
N CYS A 503 17.83 29.88 19.21
CA CYS A 503 17.38 29.03 20.30
C CYS A 503 16.12 29.61 20.92
N GLY A 504 15.05 28.83 20.98
CA GLY A 504 13.87 29.17 21.76
C GLY A 504 14.05 28.71 23.20
N ALA A 505 13.57 29.53 24.13
CA ALA A 505 13.67 29.28 25.55
C ALA A 505 12.30 29.46 26.23
N GLY A 506 11.93 28.51 27.10
CA GLY A 506 10.88 28.72 28.09
C GLY A 506 11.36 29.57 29.27
N PRO A 507 10.49 30.03 30.17
CA PRO A 507 10.89 30.75 31.37
C PRO A 507 11.23 29.82 32.57
N GLY A 508 11.38 28.51 32.34
CA GLY A 508 11.62 27.49 33.37
C GLY A 508 10.37 27.18 34.19
N ASP A 509 10.53 26.88 35.48
CA ASP A 509 9.41 26.58 36.41
C ASP A 509 8.46 27.77 36.67
N ASN A 510 8.77 28.97 36.16
CA ASN A 510 8.03 30.19 36.44
C ASN A 510 7.47 30.79 35.15
N LEU A 511 6.17 31.13 35.13
CA LEU A 511 5.54 31.84 34.02
C LEU A 511 6.15 33.24 33.84
N SER A 512 6.30 33.71 32.59
CA SER A 512 6.92 35.00 32.26
C SER A 512 5.98 35.94 31.51
N PRO A 513 6.05 37.28 31.71
CA PRO A 513 5.30 38.23 30.91
C PRO A 513 5.81 38.36 29.45
N SER A 514 6.96 37.77 29.11
CA SER A 514 7.52 37.76 27.75
C SER A 514 8.24 36.45 27.43
N GLY A 515 8.17 36.00 26.18
CA GLY A 515 8.92 34.84 25.70
C GLY A 515 10.39 35.20 25.40
N THR A 516 11.26 34.19 25.38
CA THR A 516 12.70 34.36 25.18
C THR A 516 13.17 33.62 23.95
N VAL A 517 13.91 34.31 23.08
CA VAL A 517 14.64 33.72 21.95
C VAL A 517 16.08 34.21 22.01
N LEU A 518 17.04 33.37 21.68
CA LEU A 518 18.44 33.75 21.58
C LEU A 518 18.95 33.54 20.16
N LYS A 519 19.85 34.41 19.70
CA LYS A 519 20.51 34.30 18.41
C LYS A 519 22.02 34.36 18.58
N THR A 520 22.72 33.50 17.87
CA THR A 520 24.17 33.62 17.67
C THR A 520 24.47 33.88 16.19
N VAL A 521 25.57 34.59 15.95
CA VAL A 521 26.14 34.83 14.61
C VAL A 521 27.63 34.50 14.55
N ASP A 522 28.17 33.90 15.61
CA ASP A 522 29.60 33.59 15.78
C ASP A 522 29.87 32.14 16.18
N GLY A 523 28.86 31.28 15.97
CA GLY A 523 28.93 29.86 16.27
C GLY A 523 28.74 29.53 17.76
N GLY A 524 27.95 30.34 18.47
CA GLY A 524 27.64 30.19 19.89
C GLY A 524 28.79 30.56 20.82
N LYS A 525 29.72 31.40 20.36
CA LYS A 525 30.69 32.04 21.27
C LYS A 525 30.00 33.15 22.07
N SER A 526 29.00 33.79 21.47
CA SER A 526 28.10 34.72 22.14
C SER A 526 26.65 34.53 21.66
N TRP A 527 25.70 34.88 22.53
CA TRP A 527 24.27 34.80 22.30
C TRP A 527 23.61 36.14 22.63
N GLU A 528 22.78 36.63 21.71
CA GLU A 528 21.95 37.82 21.89
C GLU A 528 20.54 37.39 22.31
N THR A 529 20.11 37.79 23.51
CA THR A 529 18.75 37.53 24.02
C THR A 529 17.76 38.53 23.42
N GLN A 530 16.66 38.01 22.90
CA GLN A 530 15.54 38.73 22.30
C GLN A 530 14.25 38.38 23.05
N SER A 531 13.28 39.29 23.04
CA SER A 531 12.00 39.09 23.73
C SER A 531 10.84 39.01 22.76
N LEU A 532 9.99 37.99 22.94
CA LEU A 532 8.70 37.87 22.26
C LEU A 532 7.66 38.73 23.00
N PRO A 533 6.95 39.65 22.32
CA PRO A 533 5.94 40.46 22.97
C PRO A 533 4.73 39.62 23.38
N ASN A 534 4.12 39.92 24.53
CA ASN A 534 2.88 39.26 24.95
C ASN A 534 1.72 39.66 24.03
N PRO A 535 1.14 38.72 23.28
CA PRO A 535 0.07 39.03 22.34
C PRO A 535 -1.28 39.24 23.05
N ARG A 536 -1.45 38.69 24.26
CA ARG A 536 -2.75 38.60 24.93
C ARG A 536 -2.67 39.00 26.41
N PRO A 537 -3.18 40.18 26.79
CA PRO A 537 -3.23 40.61 28.19
C PRO A 537 -3.96 39.59 29.07
N GLY A 538 -3.39 39.26 30.23
CA GLY A 538 -3.92 38.26 31.16
C GLY A 538 -3.36 36.85 30.97
N PHE A 539 -2.53 36.62 29.94
CA PHE A 539 -1.78 35.38 29.75
C PHE A 539 -0.29 35.62 30.00
N LEU A 540 0.43 34.55 30.35
CA LEU A 540 1.87 34.52 30.57
C LEU A 540 2.50 33.43 29.70
N PHE A 541 3.74 33.63 29.26
CA PHE A 541 4.48 32.63 28.52
C PHE A 541 4.80 31.42 29.39
N ASN A 542 4.53 30.24 28.83
CA ASN A 542 4.88 28.94 29.39
C ASN A 542 6.15 28.37 28.74
N ARG A 543 6.27 28.44 27.41
CA ARG A 543 7.46 27.96 26.68
C ARG A 543 7.56 28.50 25.26
N THR A 544 8.77 28.54 24.72
CA THR A 544 9.05 28.68 23.28
C THR A 544 9.74 27.39 22.85
N PHE A 545 9.04 26.53 22.09
CA PHE A 545 9.44 25.13 21.92
C PHE A 545 9.69 24.73 20.47
N ALA A 546 9.46 25.62 19.50
CA ALA A 546 9.96 25.45 18.14
C ALA A 546 10.45 26.78 17.56
N ILE A 547 11.51 26.71 16.77
CA ILE A 547 12.03 27.80 15.97
C ILE A 547 12.31 27.26 14.57
N SER A 548 12.01 28.06 13.54
CA SER A 548 12.24 27.71 12.13
C SER A 548 12.91 28.89 11.41
N ILE A 549 14.10 28.69 10.85
CA ILE A 549 14.96 29.73 10.27
C ILE A 549 14.94 29.58 8.75
N VAL A 550 14.44 30.61 8.07
CA VAL A 550 14.47 30.65 6.60
C VAL A 550 15.80 31.24 6.11
N ASN A 551 16.25 32.31 6.77
CA ASN A 551 17.55 32.94 6.52
C ASN A 551 17.98 33.81 7.72
N GLY A 552 19.09 34.54 7.59
CA GLY A 552 19.63 35.35 8.69
C GLY A 552 18.68 36.44 9.23
N ASP A 553 17.71 36.87 8.44
CA ASP A 553 16.75 37.94 8.77
C ASP A 553 15.32 37.43 9.01
N LEU A 554 14.92 36.35 8.35
CA LEU A 554 13.59 35.75 8.43
C LEU A 554 13.59 34.47 9.27
N ALA A 555 12.83 34.49 10.35
CA ALA A 555 12.60 33.32 11.21
C ALA A 555 11.20 33.34 11.82
N TYR A 556 10.76 32.17 12.27
CA TYR A 556 9.48 31.93 12.92
C TYR A 556 9.69 31.24 14.26
N ALA A 557 8.87 31.57 15.26
CA ALA A 557 8.94 30.95 16.58
C ALA A 557 7.54 30.53 17.04
N LEU A 558 7.40 29.32 17.54
CA LEU A 558 6.18 28.81 18.15
C LEU A 558 6.33 28.85 19.68
N ALA A 559 5.38 29.52 20.33
CA ALA A 559 5.33 29.66 21.77
C ALA A 559 3.97 29.25 22.33
N GLU A 560 3.94 28.93 23.61
CA GLU A 560 2.73 28.66 24.39
C GLU A 560 2.56 29.74 25.45
N ILE A 561 1.36 30.30 25.54
CA ILE A 561 0.95 31.19 26.62
C ILE A 561 -0.21 30.57 27.40
N VAL A 562 -0.25 30.80 28.70
CA VAL A 562 -1.23 30.22 29.63
C VAL A 562 -1.81 31.28 30.57
N THR A 563 -2.99 31.01 31.12
CA THR A 563 -3.49 31.82 32.25
C THR A 563 -2.58 31.68 33.48
N PRO A 564 -2.55 32.65 34.41
CA PRO A 564 -1.76 32.56 35.63
C PRO A 564 -2.09 31.32 36.47
N GLU A 565 -3.34 30.87 36.43
CA GLU A 565 -3.84 29.66 37.08
C GLU A 565 -3.58 28.38 36.26
N GLN A 566 -3.01 28.50 35.05
CA GLN A 566 -2.72 27.43 34.11
C GLN A 566 -3.95 26.60 33.70
N THR A 567 -5.12 27.23 33.72
CA THR A 567 -6.40 26.61 33.33
C THR A 567 -6.60 26.60 31.82
N ASP A 568 -6.05 27.58 31.11
CA ASP A 568 -6.17 27.75 29.67
C ASP A 568 -4.78 27.92 29.04
N SER A 569 -4.58 27.29 27.87
CA SER A 569 -3.32 27.32 27.10
C SER A 569 -3.60 27.70 25.65
N PHE A 570 -2.68 28.44 25.04
CA PHE A 570 -2.80 28.98 23.69
C PHE A 570 -1.46 28.94 22.95
N GLY A 571 -1.45 28.32 21.76
CA GLY A 571 -0.29 28.35 20.86
C GLY A 571 -0.22 29.65 20.05
N VAL A 572 0.97 30.24 19.95
CA VAL A 572 1.22 31.51 19.26
C VAL A 572 2.40 31.38 18.31
N VAL A 573 2.20 31.75 17.05
CA VAL A 573 3.28 31.86 16.05
C VAL A 573 3.77 33.30 15.96
N PHE A 574 5.08 33.49 16.03
CA PHE A 574 5.77 34.76 15.85
C PHE A 574 6.59 34.77 14.57
N LYS A 575 6.68 35.94 13.91
CA LYS A 575 7.53 36.22 12.76
C LYS A 575 8.54 37.30 13.07
N THR A 576 9.75 37.16 12.54
CA THR A 576 10.69 38.26 12.35
C THR A 576 11.15 38.33 10.90
N THR A 577 11.46 39.52 10.42
CA THR A 577 11.98 39.80 9.07
C THR A 577 13.23 40.69 9.12
N ASP A 578 13.74 40.96 10.32
CA ASP A 578 14.85 41.87 10.58
C ASP A 578 15.95 41.25 11.46
N GLY A 579 15.98 39.92 11.49
CA GLY A 579 16.96 39.14 12.21
C GLY A 579 16.71 39.08 13.72
N GLY A 580 15.46 39.30 14.15
CA GLY A 580 15.03 39.18 15.53
C GLY A 580 15.08 40.50 16.32
N LYS A 581 15.32 41.63 15.63
CA LYS A 581 15.22 42.95 16.25
C LYS A 581 13.78 43.28 16.61
N LYS A 582 12.82 42.77 15.83
CA LYS A 582 11.40 42.82 16.10
C LYS A 582 10.73 41.48 15.80
N TRP A 583 9.97 41.01 16.78
CA TRP A 583 9.06 39.88 16.65
C TRP A 583 7.61 40.37 16.62
N THR A 584 6.83 39.84 15.68
CA THR A 584 5.41 40.14 15.53
C THR A 584 4.63 38.83 15.61
N TRP A 585 3.70 38.72 16.55
CA TRP A 585 2.78 37.60 16.59
C TRP A 585 1.84 37.66 15.40
N MET A 586 1.56 36.50 14.83
CA MET A 586 0.64 36.37 13.70
C MET A 586 -0.78 36.27 14.24
N HIS A 587 -1.68 37.08 13.70
CA HIS A 587 -3.08 37.10 14.07
C HIS A 587 -3.94 36.73 12.86
N ASP A 588 -4.98 35.94 13.09
CA ASP A 588 -6.09 35.71 12.17
C ASP A 588 -7.29 35.19 12.98
N ASP A 589 -8.51 35.47 12.54
CA ASP A 589 -9.75 35.00 13.16
C ASP A 589 -9.76 33.47 13.36
N VAL A 590 -9.01 32.75 12.52
CA VAL A 590 -8.86 31.28 12.55
C VAL A 590 -7.90 30.81 13.65
N LEU A 591 -6.72 31.40 13.76
CA LEU A 591 -5.74 31.06 14.81
C LEU A 591 -6.19 31.56 16.20
N ASP A 592 -6.84 32.73 16.27
CA ASP A 592 -7.27 33.33 17.53
C ASP A 592 -8.41 32.57 18.23
N ARG A 593 -9.14 31.72 17.49
CA ARG A 593 -10.18 30.82 18.00
C ARG A 593 -9.63 29.52 18.58
N ALA A 594 -8.38 29.18 18.27
CA ALA A 594 -7.75 27.94 18.70
C ALA A 594 -7.35 28.06 20.18
N TYR A 595 -8.27 27.81 21.12
CA TYR A 595 -7.94 27.61 22.53
C TYR A 595 -7.20 26.27 22.74
N VAL A 596 -6.16 26.03 21.95
CA VAL A 596 -5.53 24.72 21.81
C VAL A 596 -4.02 24.87 21.70
N THR A 597 -3.32 24.01 22.41
CA THR A 597 -1.86 23.91 22.37
C THR A 597 -1.42 23.36 21.02
N LEU A 598 -0.45 24.04 20.41
CA LEU A 598 0.27 23.58 19.22
C LEU A 598 1.52 22.84 19.70
N ASP A 599 1.97 21.81 18.99
CA ASP A 599 3.07 20.93 19.43
C ASP A 599 4.20 20.84 18.37
N GLY A 600 3.90 21.05 17.09
CA GLY A 600 4.90 21.03 16.01
C GLY A 600 4.74 22.19 15.03
N MET A 601 5.86 22.69 14.51
CA MET A 601 5.90 23.71 13.44
C MET A 601 7.04 23.42 12.49
N ASP A 602 6.77 23.57 11.19
CA ASP A 602 7.79 23.55 10.15
C ASP A 602 7.52 24.65 9.11
N VAL A 603 8.59 25.21 8.55
CA VAL A 603 8.54 26.31 7.58
C VAL A 603 9.34 25.95 6.34
N ALA A 604 8.61 25.81 5.22
CA ALA A 604 9.19 25.53 3.92
C ALA A 604 9.32 26.81 3.09
N GLY A 605 10.51 27.41 3.10
CA GLY A 605 10.79 28.65 2.38
C GLY A 605 10.15 29.88 3.03
N GLU A 606 9.88 30.94 2.26
CA GLU A 606 9.45 32.23 2.84
C GLU A 606 7.97 32.28 3.22
N ASN A 607 7.15 31.43 2.59
CA ASN A 607 5.70 31.59 2.54
C ASN A 607 4.90 30.46 3.20
N ILE A 608 5.48 29.27 3.34
CA ILE A 608 4.72 28.08 3.73
C ILE A 608 5.04 27.74 5.17
N ILE A 609 4.02 27.82 6.01
CA ILE A 609 4.12 27.55 7.45
C ILE A 609 3.07 26.51 7.78
N SER A 610 3.52 25.41 8.35
CA SER A 610 2.68 24.29 8.75
C SER A 610 2.79 24.11 10.26
N VAL A 611 1.65 24.05 10.95
CA VAL A 611 1.61 23.95 12.41
C VAL A 611 0.59 22.89 12.80
N CYS A 612 0.96 22.01 13.72
CA CYS A 612 0.09 20.95 14.21
C CYS A 612 -0.01 20.98 15.74
N GLY A 613 -1.07 20.38 16.28
CA GLY A 613 -1.29 20.38 17.72
C GLY A 613 -2.31 19.37 18.21
N ARG A 614 -2.89 19.67 19.37
CA ARG A 614 -3.87 18.79 20.02
C ARG A 614 -5.13 18.62 19.17
N PHE A 615 -5.82 17.49 19.35
CA PHE A 615 -7.06 17.12 18.64
C PHE A 615 -6.91 17.00 17.12
N GLY A 616 -5.74 16.56 16.65
CA GLY A 616 -5.47 16.43 15.22
C GLY A 616 -5.54 17.74 14.46
N LEU A 617 -5.39 18.89 15.14
CA LEU A 617 -5.49 20.19 14.50
C LEU A 617 -4.26 20.45 13.63
N PHE A 618 -4.53 20.94 12.42
CA PHE A 618 -3.52 21.38 11.48
C PHE A 618 -3.88 22.77 10.95
N TYR A 619 -2.88 23.66 10.97
CA TYR A 619 -2.95 25.01 10.42
C TYR A 619 -1.88 25.16 9.35
N LYS A 620 -2.26 25.83 8.26
CA LYS A 620 -1.35 26.14 7.16
C LYS A 620 -1.49 27.58 6.73
N SER A 621 -0.36 28.21 6.47
CA SER A 621 -0.28 29.47 5.74
C SER A 621 0.56 29.26 4.48
N THR A 622 0.17 29.90 3.38
CA THR A 622 0.90 29.89 2.09
C THR A 622 1.34 31.29 1.66
N ASP A 623 1.20 32.29 2.55
CA ASP A 623 1.52 33.70 2.32
C ASP A 623 2.40 34.30 3.44
N GLY A 624 3.17 33.43 4.11
CA GLY A 624 4.12 33.81 5.15
C GLY A 624 3.45 34.24 6.46
N GLY A 625 2.28 33.67 6.76
CA GLY A 625 1.54 33.87 7.99
C GLY A 625 0.59 35.07 7.99
N THR A 626 0.25 35.59 6.81
CA THR A 626 -0.70 36.71 6.66
C THR A 626 -2.14 36.21 6.75
N SER A 627 -2.41 35.03 6.20
CA SER A 627 -3.68 34.32 6.34
C SER A 627 -3.46 32.84 6.64
N TRP A 628 -4.45 32.24 7.31
CA TRP A 628 -4.38 30.86 7.77
C TRP A 628 -5.60 30.05 7.36
N THR A 629 -5.35 28.85 6.86
CA THR A 629 -6.36 27.81 6.70
C THR A 629 -6.19 26.80 7.83
N TYR A 630 -7.29 26.36 8.41
CA TYR A 630 -7.28 25.24 9.36
C TYR A 630 -8.04 24.06 8.77
N GLU A 631 -7.57 22.87 9.11
CA GLU A 631 -8.20 21.63 8.70
C GLU A 631 -8.16 20.64 9.86
N MET A 632 -9.27 19.91 10.05
CA MET A 632 -9.28 18.75 10.92
C MET A 632 -8.68 17.60 10.13
N THR A 633 -7.64 16.96 10.69
CA THR A 633 -6.99 15.83 10.03
C THR A 633 -7.77 14.52 10.15
N GLY A 634 -8.86 14.52 10.92
CA GLY A 634 -9.65 13.32 11.27
C GLY A 634 -9.04 12.50 12.42
N MET A 635 -7.90 12.92 12.97
CA MET A 635 -7.28 12.31 14.14
C MET A 635 -7.84 12.91 15.44
N GLY A 636 -8.22 12.07 16.40
CA GLY A 636 -8.66 12.52 17.73
C GLY A 636 -7.51 12.81 18.72
N GLY A 637 -6.31 12.26 18.48
CA GLY A 637 -5.11 12.41 19.31
C GLY A 637 -4.33 13.71 19.10
N ASN A 638 -3.15 13.86 19.73
CA ASN A 638 -2.29 15.02 19.48
C ASN A 638 -1.33 14.76 18.33
N LEU A 639 -1.16 15.74 17.44
CA LEU A 639 -0.09 15.74 16.45
C LEU A 639 1.18 16.35 17.06
N ARG A 640 2.27 15.58 17.07
CA ARG A 640 3.54 15.91 17.71
C ARG A 640 4.55 16.54 16.76
N GLY A 641 4.54 16.12 15.50
CA GLY A 641 5.52 16.54 14.51
C GLY A 641 4.87 16.84 13.17
N VAL A 642 5.45 17.80 12.46
CA VAL A 642 5.08 18.17 11.10
C VAL A 642 6.36 18.40 10.29
N SER A 643 6.37 17.94 9.04
CA SER A 643 7.42 18.25 8.06
C SER A 643 6.76 18.62 6.73
N ALA A 644 7.11 19.76 6.17
CA ALA A 644 6.50 20.39 5.01
C ALA A 644 7.48 20.45 3.83
N ILE A 645 7.05 20.00 2.66
CA ILE A 645 7.87 19.93 1.45
C ILE A 645 7.39 20.99 0.47
N GLY A 646 7.79 22.24 0.70
CA GLY A 646 7.62 23.34 -0.28
C GLY A 646 6.18 23.53 -0.82
N GLY A 647 5.16 23.12 -0.06
CA GLY A 647 3.75 23.19 -0.45
C GLY A 647 3.22 22.03 -1.30
N GLN A 648 4.06 21.04 -1.61
CA GLN A 648 3.71 19.84 -2.37
C GLN A 648 3.04 18.77 -1.49
N ALA A 649 3.61 18.55 -0.30
CA ALA A 649 3.12 17.60 0.68
C ALA A 649 3.50 18.05 2.09
N GLU A 650 2.64 17.77 3.07
CA GLU A 650 2.95 17.82 4.48
C GLU A 650 2.86 16.42 5.06
N TRP A 651 3.80 16.07 5.91
CA TRP A 651 3.75 14.87 6.73
C TRP A 651 3.48 15.26 8.18
N LEU A 652 2.61 14.54 8.86
CA LEU A 652 2.30 14.73 10.26
C LEU A 652 2.45 13.43 11.01
N VAL A 653 2.90 13.51 12.26
CA VAL A 653 2.95 12.36 13.18
C VAL A 653 2.36 12.71 14.53
N GLY A 654 1.86 11.71 15.25
CA GLY A 654 1.41 11.95 16.61
C GLY A 654 0.96 10.72 17.38
N ASP A 655 0.19 10.97 18.45
CA ASP A 655 -0.23 9.95 19.42
C ASP A 655 -0.88 8.73 18.73
N GLY A 656 -0.68 7.54 19.30
CA GLY A 656 -1.26 6.29 18.77
C GLY A 656 -0.62 5.82 17.46
N GLY A 657 0.59 6.28 17.13
CA GLY A 657 1.36 5.85 15.97
C GLY A 657 0.97 6.55 14.67
N ALA A 658 0.18 7.62 14.77
CA ALA A 658 -0.44 8.25 13.62
C ALA A 658 0.60 8.85 12.66
N ILE A 659 0.37 8.62 11.36
CA ILE A 659 1.12 9.25 10.27
C ILE A 659 0.17 9.67 9.18
N LEU A 660 0.16 10.96 8.92
CA LEU A 660 -0.75 11.59 7.97
C LEU A 660 0.07 12.29 6.91
N ARG A 661 -0.46 12.34 5.69
CA ARG A 661 0.17 13.06 4.59
C ARG A 661 -0.85 13.80 3.76
N SER A 662 -0.50 14.98 3.26
CA SER A 662 -1.37 15.80 2.41
C SER A 662 -0.86 15.86 0.97
N THR A 663 -1.02 14.80 0.18
CA THR A 663 -0.45 14.74 -1.18
C THR A 663 -1.47 14.88 -2.29
N THR A 664 -0.97 15.38 -3.41
CA THR A 664 -1.56 15.17 -4.72
C THR A 664 -1.58 13.68 -5.04
N PRO A 665 -2.64 13.13 -5.65
CA PRO A 665 -2.60 11.73 -6.07
C PRO A 665 -1.46 11.55 -7.07
N PHE A 666 -0.79 10.40 -7.03
CA PHE A 666 0.22 10.01 -7.99
C PHE A 666 -0.18 8.68 -8.61
N VAL A 667 0.00 8.51 -9.91
CA VAL A 667 -0.32 7.25 -10.60
C VAL A 667 0.99 6.56 -10.98
N TYR A 668 1.21 5.36 -10.48
CA TYR A 668 2.41 4.57 -10.74
C TYR A 668 2.24 3.70 -11.99
N SER A 669 1.09 3.03 -12.12
CA SER A 669 0.81 2.11 -13.21
C SER A 669 -0.69 1.94 -13.43
N VAL A 670 -1.04 1.40 -14.59
CA VAL A 670 -2.40 1.01 -14.96
C VAL A 670 -2.32 -0.37 -15.61
N SER A 671 -3.19 -1.30 -15.24
CA SER A 671 -3.17 -2.68 -15.73
C SER A 671 -4.59 -3.18 -16.00
N PRO A 672 -4.90 -3.61 -17.23
CA PRO A 672 -4.02 -3.57 -18.41
C PRO A 672 -3.67 -2.14 -18.84
N ASP A 673 -2.50 -1.95 -19.44
CA ASP A 673 -2.02 -0.67 -19.99
C ASP A 673 -2.19 -0.57 -21.51
N VAL A 674 -2.72 -1.61 -22.15
CA VAL A 674 -3.02 -1.64 -23.57
C VAL A 674 -4.39 -2.29 -23.76
N ALA A 675 -5.24 -1.71 -24.61
CA ALA A 675 -6.52 -2.35 -24.96
C ALA A 675 -7.04 -1.94 -26.35
N LEU A 676 -7.96 -2.73 -26.88
CA LEU A 676 -8.62 -2.46 -28.15
C LEU A 676 -9.61 -1.29 -28.07
N ASN A 677 -9.77 -0.57 -29.18
CA ASN A 677 -10.75 0.50 -29.35
C ASN A 677 -12.15 0.04 -29.78
N THR A 678 -12.55 -1.15 -29.34
CA THR A 678 -13.77 -1.85 -29.80
C THR A 678 -14.73 -2.19 -28.67
N GLY A 679 -14.58 -1.55 -27.51
CA GLY A 679 -15.48 -1.74 -26.38
C GLY A 679 -14.91 -1.25 -25.05
N THR A 680 -15.49 -1.75 -23.96
CA THR A 680 -15.08 -1.40 -22.60
C THR A 680 -13.90 -2.25 -22.14
N VAL A 681 -12.85 -1.60 -21.65
CA VAL A 681 -11.76 -2.27 -20.93
C VAL A 681 -11.95 -2.10 -19.43
N LYS A 682 -11.73 -3.18 -18.68
CA LYS A 682 -11.68 -3.16 -17.22
C LYS A 682 -10.25 -3.02 -16.74
N ILE A 683 -9.95 -1.89 -16.10
CA ILE A 683 -8.71 -1.69 -15.36
C ILE A 683 -8.80 -2.47 -14.05
N THR A 684 -8.04 -3.55 -13.98
CA THR A 684 -7.98 -4.43 -12.81
C THR A 684 -7.02 -3.94 -11.74
N ASP A 685 -6.08 -3.07 -12.11
CA ASP A 685 -5.12 -2.49 -11.19
C ASP A 685 -4.70 -1.10 -11.66
N LEU A 686 -5.32 -0.06 -11.11
CA LEU A 686 -4.79 1.29 -11.16
C LEU A 686 -3.99 1.46 -9.88
N GLU A 687 -2.66 1.55 -9.97
CA GLU A 687 -1.80 1.72 -8.81
C GLU A 687 -1.32 3.15 -8.70
N GLY A 688 -1.22 3.63 -7.46
CA GLY A 688 -0.81 4.98 -7.19
C GLY A 688 -0.59 5.25 -5.72
N ASN A 689 -0.68 6.51 -5.35
CA ASN A 689 -0.65 6.97 -3.98
C ASN A 689 -1.61 8.14 -3.83
N GLY A 690 -2.30 8.20 -2.69
CA GLY A 690 -3.27 9.23 -2.38
C GLY A 690 -4.58 9.11 -3.15
N PHE A 691 -5.03 7.92 -3.54
CA PHE A 691 -6.34 7.71 -4.16
C PHE A 691 -7.48 7.86 -3.15
N TRP A 692 -8.53 8.60 -3.51
CA TRP A 692 -9.62 8.94 -2.60
C TRP A 692 -10.94 8.35 -3.08
N ASP A 693 -11.77 7.89 -2.15
CA ASP A 693 -13.14 7.48 -2.46
C ASP A 693 -13.90 8.61 -3.19
N GLY A 694 -14.49 8.25 -4.33
CA GLY A 694 -15.16 9.19 -5.22
C GLY A 694 -14.22 9.98 -6.15
N MET A 695 -12.95 9.61 -6.27
CA MET A 695 -12.05 10.18 -7.27
C MET A 695 -12.55 9.90 -8.70
N ASP A 696 -12.20 10.79 -9.63
CA ASP A 696 -12.38 10.58 -11.06
C ASP A 696 -11.08 10.09 -11.70
N VAL A 697 -11.20 9.21 -12.70
CA VAL A 697 -10.08 8.77 -13.53
C VAL A 697 -10.41 9.06 -14.99
N LYS A 698 -9.44 9.52 -15.77
CA LYS A 698 -9.64 9.75 -17.22
C LYS A 698 -8.40 9.46 -18.04
N LEU A 699 -8.61 9.00 -19.27
CA LEU A 699 -7.58 8.94 -20.30
C LEU A 699 -7.59 10.23 -21.11
N VAL A 700 -6.42 10.83 -21.33
CA VAL A 700 -6.28 12.06 -22.12
C VAL A 700 -5.30 11.85 -23.26
N LYS A 701 -5.71 12.19 -24.47
CA LYS A 701 -4.82 12.28 -25.64
C LYS A 701 -5.15 13.55 -26.40
N SER A 702 -4.18 14.46 -26.44
CA SER A 702 -4.41 15.82 -26.98
C SER A 702 -5.61 16.48 -26.27
N GLU A 703 -6.59 17.02 -27.01
CA GLU A 703 -7.81 17.63 -26.43
C GLU A 703 -8.96 16.62 -26.17
N LYS A 704 -8.76 15.32 -26.44
CA LYS A 704 -9.79 14.30 -26.24
C LYS A 704 -9.64 13.64 -24.87
N GLU A 705 -10.76 13.48 -24.18
CA GLU A 705 -10.84 12.84 -22.86
C GLU A 705 -11.81 11.65 -22.90
N ILE A 706 -11.43 10.55 -22.24
CA ILE A 706 -12.30 9.39 -22.00
C ILE A 706 -12.40 9.23 -20.49
N LEU A 707 -13.58 9.51 -19.93
CA LEU A 707 -13.84 9.38 -18.50
C LEU A 707 -14.01 7.91 -18.14
N ALA A 708 -13.46 7.51 -17.00
CA ALA A 708 -13.70 6.19 -16.45
C ALA A 708 -15.09 6.11 -15.82
N SER A 709 -15.71 4.94 -15.93
CA SER A 709 -16.86 4.53 -15.13
C SER A 709 -16.44 3.50 -14.07
N ASN A 710 -17.34 3.21 -13.12
CA ASN A 710 -17.13 2.16 -12.12
C ASN A 710 -15.80 2.29 -11.35
N VAL A 711 -15.40 3.53 -11.03
CA VAL A 711 -14.20 3.79 -10.23
C VAL A 711 -14.43 3.29 -8.80
N GLN A 712 -13.65 2.29 -8.39
CA GLN A 712 -13.65 1.74 -7.04
C GLN A 712 -12.25 1.87 -6.46
N VAL A 713 -12.09 2.72 -5.46
CA VAL A 713 -10.85 2.81 -4.69
C VAL A 713 -10.84 1.65 -3.70
N LEU A 714 -9.84 0.78 -3.83
CA LEU A 714 -9.66 -0.39 -2.97
C LEU A 714 -8.80 -0.04 -1.75
N SER A 715 -7.89 0.92 -1.92
CA SER A 715 -7.06 1.51 -0.88
C SER A 715 -6.52 2.85 -1.37
N PRO A 716 -5.86 3.66 -0.52
CA PRO A 716 -5.17 4.87 -0.96
C PRO A 716 -4.10 4.66 -2.05
N TYR A 717 -3.75 3.41 -2.35
CA TYR A 717 -2.71 3.05 -3.31
C TYR A 717 -3.23 2.29 -4.52
N LYS A 718 -4.51 1.89 -4.52
CA LYS A 718 -5.06 0.96 -5.52
C LYS A 718 -6.52 1.25 -5.84
N ALA A 719 -6.86 1.23 -7.11
CA ALA A 719 -8.23 1.37 -7.58
C ALA A 719 -8.50 0.47 -8.79
N THR A 720 -9.77 0.29 -9.09
CA THR A 720 -10.24 -0.32 -10.35
C THR A 720 -11.18 0.66 -11.04
N CYS A 721 -11.26 0.58 -12.36
CA CYS A 721 -12.18 1.40 -13.15
C CYS A 721 -12.41 0.78 -14.53
N GLU A 722 -13.32 1.35 -15.31
CA GLU A 722 -13.64 0.88 -16.65
C GLU A 722 -13.60 2.05 -17.63
N PHE A 723 -12.99 1.86 -18.80
CA PHE A 723 -12.99 2.83 -19.89
C PHE A 723 -13.76 2.29 -21.09
N ASP A 724 -14.71 3.06 -21.60
CA ASP A 724 -15.31 2.78 -22.91
C ASP A 724 -14.40 3.32 -24.01
N LEU A 725 -13.77 2.39 -24.75
CA LEU A 725 -12.83 2.71 -25.83
C LEU A 725 -13.46 2.56 -27.22
N GLU A 726 -14.77 2.34 -27.33
CA GLU A 726 -15.44 2.18 -28.63
C GLU A 726 -15.17 3.38 -29.55
N GLY A 727 -14.45 3.13 -30.65
CA GLY A 727 -14.07 4.17 -31.62
C GLY A 727 -13.01 5.15 -31.12
N ALA A 728 -12.37 4.90 -29.97
CA ALA A 728 -11.25 5.69 -29.47
C ALA A 728 -10.08 5.68 -30.47
N GLU A 729 -9.33 6.78 -30.49
CA GLU A 729 -8.24 6.97 -31.44
C GLU A 729 -6.98 6.23 -31.00
N ALA A 730 -6.50 5.27 -31.79
CA ALA A 730 -5.31 4.50 -31.45
C ALA A 730 -4.07 5.37 -31.15
N GLY A 731 -3.32 5.03 -30.10
CA GLY A 731 -2.11 5.71 -29.65
C GLY A 731 -2.01 5.81 -28.12
N ALA A 732 -0.96 6.50 -27.65
CA ALA A 732 -0.72 6.74 -26.24
C ALA A 732 -1.69 7.76 -25.64
N TYR A 733 -2.17 7.49 -24.44
CA TYR A 733 -2.98 8.33 -23.59
C TYR A 733 -2.28 8.52 -22.24
N ASP A 734 -2.40 9.71 -21.68
CA ASP A 734 -2.04 9.99 -20.29
C ASP A 734 -3.19 9.51 -19.40
N VAL A 735 -2.87 8.88 -18.26
CA VAL A 735 -3.85 8.47 -17.26
C VAL A 735 -3.88 9.54 -16.18
N LEU A 736 -5.01 10.21 -15.97
CA LEU A 736 -5.16 11.24 -14.96
C LEU A 736 -6.12 10.78 -13.85
N VAL A 737 -5.78 11.10 -12.61
CA VAL A 737 -6.61 10.87 -11.42
C VAL A 737 -6.90 12.21 -10.77
N PHE A 738 -8.15 12.47 -10.41
CA PHE A 738 -8.62 13.68 -9.73
C PHE A 738 -9.32 13.30 -8.44
N ASN A 739 -8.74 13.68 -7.32
CA ASN A 739 -9.38 13.48 -6.02
C ASN A 739 -10.48 14.52 -5.78
N THR A 740 -11.37 14.21 -4.85
CA THR A 740 -12.49 15.08 -4.48
C THR A 740 -12.05 16.39 -3.81
N ASN A 741 -10.79 16.53 -3.36
CA ASN A 741 -10.20 17.81 -2.95
C ASN A 741 -9.71 18.69 -4.11
N GLY A 742 -9.86 18.24 -5.35
CA GLY A 742 -9.42 18.97 -6.54
C GLY A 742 -7.93 18.82 -6.88
N ARG A 743 -7.16 18.02 -6.14
CA ARG A 743 -5.78 17.67 -6.51
C ARG A 743 -5.78 16.54 -7.53
N SER A 744 -4.83 16.58 -8.47
CA SER A 744 -4.76 15.63 -9.57
C SER A 744 -3.36 15.11 -9.87
N GLY A 745 -3.28 13.82 -10.20
CA GLY A 745 -2.06 13.12 -10.61
C GLY A 745 -2.15 12.66 -12.05
N SER A 746 -1.01 12.39 -12.68
CA SER A 746 -0.96 11.87 -14.04
C SER A 746 0.16 10.86 -14.23
N LEU A 747 -0.12 9.80 -14.99
CA LEU A 747 0.87 8.93 -15.60
C LEU A 747 0.92 9.23 -17.11
N ALA A 748 1.98 9.92 -17.54
CA ALA A 748 2.16 10.28 -18.94
C ALA A 748 2.33 9.03 -19.81
N HIS A 749 1.61 8.98 -20.93
CA HIS A 749 1.60 7.87 -21.88
C HIS A 749 1.36 6.49 -21.23
N GLY A 750 0.69 6.47 -20.07
CA GLY A 750 0.51 5.27 -19.26
C GLY A 750 -0.44 4.24 -19.84
N PHE A 751 -1.27 4.61 -20.83
CA PHE A 751 -2.22 3.70 -21.45
C PHE A 751 -2.19 3.81 -22.97
N HIS A 752 -2.22 2.70 -23.69
CA HIS A 752 -2.24 2.65 -25.15
C HIS A 752 -3.54 2.04 -25.68
N VAL A 753 -4.28 2.86 -26.43
CA VAL A 753 -5.41 2.37 -27.22
C VAL A 753 -4.87 1.82 -28.53
N THR A 754 -5.23 0.59 -28.90
CA THR A 754 -4.90 -0.01 -30.20
C THR A 754 -6.16 -0.43 -30.94
N ASP A 755 -6.09 -0.59 -32.26
CA ASP A 755 -7.16 -1.20 -33.05
C ASP A 755 -6.80 -2.60 -33.56
N ALA A 756 -5.59 -3.09 -33.22
CA ALA A 756 -4.96 -4.31 -33.73
C ALA A 756 -5.04 -4.48 -35.25
N LYS A 757 -5.17 -3.37 -36.00
CA LYS A 757 -5.10 -3.37 -37.47
C LYS A 757 -3.68 -3.23 -37.95
N THR A 758 -2.83 -2.59 -37.16
CA THR A 758 -1.42 -2.43 -37.45
C THR A 758 -0.56 -3.26 -36.49
N TRP A 759 0.32 -4.08 -37.06
CA TRP A 759 1.28 -4.89 -36.31
C TRP A 759 2.69 -4.67 -36.84
N TYR A 760 3.66 -4.72 -35.93
CA TYR A 760 5.08 -4.58 -36.22
C TYR A 760 5.83 -5.83 -35.76
N LEU A 761 6.68 -6.35 -36.62
CA LEU A 761 7.54 -7.51 -36.38
C LEU A 761 8.98 -7.04 -36.66
N PRO A 762 9.69 -6.51 -35.65
CA PRO A 762 11.03 -5.92 -35.83
C PRO A 762 12.09 -6.89 -36.35
N GLU A 763 11.93 -8.18 -36.07
CA GLU A 763 12.82 -9.24 -36.51
C GLU A 763 12.43 -9.90 -37.85
N GLY A 764 13.43 -10.47 -38.52
CA GLY A 764 13.30 -11.22 -39.76
C GLY A 764 14.59 -11.23 -40.59
N SER A 765 14.87 -12.38 -41.22
CA SER A 765 15.99 -12.58 -42.13
C SER A 765 15.69 -13.66 -43.17
N THR A 766 16.16 -13.47 -44.40
CA THR A 766 16.01 -14.40 -45.52
C THR A 766 17.36 -14.73 -46.17
N ALA A 767 18.44 -14.26 -45.57
CA ALA A 767 19.79 -14.45 -46.08
C ALA A 767 20.35 -15.83 -45.74
N LYS A 768 21.27 -16.27 -46.60
CA LYS A 768 22.03 -17.51 -46.42
C LYS A 768 23.52 -17.27 -46.56
N SER A 769 24.31 -17.96 -45.75
CA SER A 769 25.76 -18.05 -45.81
C SER A 769 26.19 -19.52 -45.95
N ARG A 770 27.51 -19.75 -45.99
CA ARG A 770 28.08 -21.11 -45.92
C ARG A 770 27.77 -21.83 -44.59
N ASP A 771 27.49 -21.08 -43.53
CA ASP A 771 27.28 -21.59 -42.17
C ASP A 771 25.79 -21.86 -41.89
N GLY A 772 24.91 -21.46 -42.80
CA GLY A 772 23.46 -21.62 -42.71
C GLY A 772 22.70 -20.38 -43.18
N GLY A 773 21.37 -20.44 -43.19
CA GLY A 773 20.49 -19.34 -43.58
C GLY A 773 19.14 -19.38 -42.88
N PHE A 774 18.43 -18.26 -42.94
CA PHE A 774 17.13 -18.11 -42.30
C PHE A 774 15.97 -18.28 -43.29
N GLU A 775 14.95 -19.00 -42.86
CA GLU A 775 13.59 -18.85 -43.36
C GLU A 775 12.76 -18.04 -42.37
N THR A 776 12.07 -17.00 -42.85
CA THR A 776 11.17 -16.15 -42.03
C THR A 776 9.75 -16.24 -42.58
N TRP A 777 8.82 -16.46 -41.66
CA TRP A 777 7.40 -16.59 -41.93
C TRP A 777 6.61 -15.56 -41.13
N VAL A 778 5.65 -14.92 -41.77
CA VAL A 778 4.68 -14.02 -41.12
C VAL A 778 3.36 -14.74 -40.99
N LEU A 779 2.83 -14.81 -39.77
CA LEU A 779 1.66 -15.58 -39.38
C LEU A 779 0.55 -14.61 -39.02
N ILE A 780 -0.59 -14.71 -39.71
CA ILE A 780 -1.70 -13.78 -39.55
C ILE A 780 -2.96 -14.56 -39.25
N GLU A 781 -3.49 -14.37 -38.05
CA GLU A 781 -4.78 -14.89 -37.60
C GLU A 781 -5.87 -13.84 -37.84
N ASN A 782 -6.99 -14.29 -38.41
CA ASN A 782 -8.20 -13.51 -38.50
C ASN A 782 -9.28 -14.10 -37.58
N PRO A 783 -9.46 -13.52 -36.37
CA PRO A 783 -10.46 -13.99 -35.42
C PRO A 783 -11.89 -13.53 -35.76
N ASN A 784 -12.07 -12.75 -36.82
CA ASN A 784 -13.36 -12.17 -37.18
C ASN A 784 -14.22 -13.13 -38.01
N ARG A 785 -15.53 -12.94 -37.93
CA ARG A 785 -16.54 -13.62 -38.78
C ARG A 785 -16.57 -13.13 -40.24
N GLU A 786 -15.75 -12.15 -40.58
CA GLU A 786 -15.59 -11.60 -41.92
C GLU A 786 -14.13 -11.68 -42.36
N SER A 787 -13.86 -11.71 -43.66
CA SER A 787 -12.49 -11.71 -44.18
C SER A 787 -11.75 -10.41 -43.85
N ALA A 788 -10.48 -10.52 -43.44
CA ALA A 788 -9.58 -9.38 -43.25
C ALA A 788 -8.71 -9.17 -44.50
N LYS A 789 -8.66 -7.93 -45.01
CA LYS A 789 -7.72 -7.54 -46.07
C LYS A 789 -6.49 -6.97 -45.41
N VAL A 790 -5.33 -7.50 -45.78
CA VAL A 790 -4.07 -7.20 -45.11
C VAL A 790 -3.01 -6.79 -46.12
N LYS A 791 -2.36 -5.66 -45.85
CA LYS A 791 -1.20 -5.18 -46.58
C LYS A 791 0.05 -5.48 -45.79
N VAL A 792 1.04 -6.06 -46.44
CA VAL A 792 2.34 -6.34 -45.84
C VAL A 792 3.38 -5.38 -46.42
N THR A 793 4.14 -4.73 -45.54
CA THR A 793 5.27 -3.87 -45.91
C THR A 793 6.51 -4.38 -45.19
N TYR A 794 7.54 -4.75 -45.94
CA TYR A 794 8.83 -5.11 -45.39
C TYR A 794 9.70 -3.87 -45.27
N MET A 795 10.59 -3.80 -44.28
CA MET A 795 11.57 -2.74 -44.13
C MET A 795 12.95 -3.35 -44.03
N THR A 796 13.86 -2.84 -44.85
CA THR A 796 15.26 -3.28 -44.89
C THR A 796 16.18 -2.10 -44.55
N PRO A 797 17.49 -2.29 -44.38
CA PRO A 797 18.43 -1.18 -44.28
C PRO A 797 18.38 -0.22 -45.48
N GLY A 798 17.92 -0.71 -46.65
CA GLY A 798 17.72 0.09 -47.86
C GLY A 798 16.38 0.81 -47.97
N GLY A 799 15.48 0.66 -46.98
CA GLY A 799 14.13 1.22 -47.01
C GLY A 799 13.01 0.19 -47.16
N ALA A 800 11.80 0.70 -47.36
CA ALA A 800 10.58 -0.11 -47.48
C ALA A 800 10.52 -0.90 -48.79
N VAL A 801 10.06 -2.15 -48.71
CA VAL A 801 9.76 -3.03 -49.83
C VAL A 801 8.29 -3.45 -49.73
N LYS A 802 7.53 -3.27 -50.80
CA LYS A 802 6.11 -3.65 -50.82
C LYS A 802 5.98 -5.19 -50.80
N GLY A 803 5.29 -5.72 -49.80
CA GLY A 803 4.92 -7.13 -49.68
C GLY A 803 3.60 -7.47 -50.38
N PRO A 804 3.12 -8.72 -50.23
CA PRO A 804 1.85 -9.14 -50.82
C PRO A 804 0.66 -8.47 -50.13
N ASP A 805 -0.36 -8.13 -50.92
CA ASP A 805 -1.69 -7.78 -50.43
C ASP A 805 -2.50 -9.09 -50.33
N VAL A 806 -2.91 -9.49 -49.12
CA VAL A 806 -3.59 -10.77 -48.87
C VAL A 806 -5.00 -10.60 -48.32
N THR A 807 -5.83 -11.63 -48.43
CA THR A 807 -7.15 -11.69 -47.80
C THR A 807 -7.22 -12.95 -46.95
N VAL A 808 -7.33 -12.77 -45.64
CA VAL A 808 -7.43 -13.87 -44.68
C VAL A 808 -8.92 -14.19 -44.48
N PRO A 809 -9.40 -15.42 -44.74
CA PRO A 809 -10.81 -15.78 -44.56
C PRO A 809 -11.30 -15.62 -43.11
N PRO A 810 -12.62 -15.60 -42.87
CA PRO A 810 -13.18 -15.58 -41.52
C PRO A 810 -12.72 -16.74 -40.64
N ASN A 811 -12.54 -16.51 -39.33
CA ASN A 811 -12.17 -17.51 -38.32
C ASN A 811 -11.08 -18.49 -38.83
N SER A 812 -10.01 -17.93 -39.39
CA SER A 812 -8.97 -18.70 -40.05
C SER A 812 -7.62 -18.00 -39.90
N ARG A 813 -6.57 -18.60 -40.47
CA ARG A 813 -5.25 -18.01 -40.48
C ARG A 813 -4.53 -18.18 -41.82
N MET A 814 -3.48 -17.39 -42.00
CA MET A 814 -2.60 -17.42 -43.18
C MET A 814 -1.13 -17.37 -42.75
N THR A 815 -0.24 -17.90 -43.60
CA THR A 815 1.22 -17.86 -43.46
C THR A 815 1.81 -17.25 -44.72
N ILE A 816 2.77 -16.33 -44.58
CA ILE A 816 3.44 -15.65 -45.69
C ILE A 816 4.95 -15.91 -45.60
N ASP A 817 5.54 -16.41 -46.68
CA ASP A 817 6.99 -16.59 -46.82
C ASP A 817 7.64 -15.25 -47.22
N VAL A 818 8.47 -14.70 -46.34
CA VAL A 818 9.12 -13.40 -46.57
C VAL A 818 10.10 -13.46 -47.75
N SER A 819 10.73 -14.61 -47.98
CA SER A 819 11.76 -14.79 -49.01
C SER A 819 11.21 -14.64 -50.43
N GLN A 820 9.90 -14.83 -50.62
CA GLN A 820 9.24 -14.64 -51.91
C GLN A 820 9.24 -13.17 -52.36
N THR A 821 9.36 -12.23 -51.42
CA THR A 821 9.42 -10.80 -51.73
C THR A 821 10.80 -10.19 -51.47
N VAL A 822 11.42 -10.55 -50.34
CA VAL A 822 12.73 -10.01 -49.95
C VAL A 822 13.71 -11.17 -49.83
N PRO A 823 14.25 -11.71 -50.94
CA PRO A 823 15.23 -12.77 -50.88
C PRO A 823 16.61 -12.24 -50.47
N ASP A 824 17.39 -13.09 -49.80
CA ASP A 824 18.81 -12.87 -49.48
C ASP A 824 19.11 -11.59 -48.69
N ASN A 825 18.36 -11.33 -47.62
CA ASN A 825 18.54 -10.15 -46.78
C ASN A 825 18.64 -10.51 -45.28
N TRP A 826 19.72 -10.07 -44.63
CA TRP A 826 20.01 -10.34 -43.21
C TRP A 826 19.14 -9.55 -42.23
N SER A 827 18.21 -8.76 -42.72
CA SER A 827 17.72 -7.59 -42.02
C SER A 827 16.40 -7.13 -42.62
N VAL A 828 15.33 -7.81 -42.24
CA VAL A 828 13.97 -7.56 -42.75
C VAL A 828 13.02 -7.50 -41.57
N SER A 829 12.43 -6.33 -41.29
CA SER A 829 11.29 -6.24 -40.40
C SER A 829 9.99 -6.18 -41.19
N THR A 830 8.87 -6.49 -40.56
CA THR A 830 7.55 -6.46 -41.20
C THR A 830 6.64 -5.45 -40.51
N ARG A 831 5.85 -4.74 -41.31
CA ARG A 831 4.67 -4.00 -40.88
C ARG A 831 3.45 -4.59 -41.58
N ILE A 832 2.40 -4.82 -40.82
CA ILE A 832 1.12 -5.32 -41.29
C ILE A 832 0.11 -4.21 -41.10
N ASP A 833 -0.70 -3.92 -42.12
CA ASP A 833 -1.83 -2.99 -42.03
C ASP A 833 -3.09 -3.68 -42.58
N ALA A 834 -4.06 -3.93 -41.70
CA ALA A 834 -5.31 -4.60 -42.01
C ALA A 834 -6.51 -3.63 -42.04
N ASP A 835 -7.61 -4.02 -42.68
CA ASP A 835 -8.87 -3.26 -42.66
C ASP A 835 -9.72 -3.51 -41.40
N ARG A 836 -9.36 -4.53 -40.62
CA ARG A 836 -9.97 -4.94 -39.35
C ARG A 836 -8.93 -5.61 -38.46
N SER A 837 -9.25 -5.80 -37.18
CA SER A 837 -8.33 -6.37 -36.21
C SER A 837 -7.88 -7.77 -36.64
N VAL A 838 -6.58 -8.00 -36.59
CA VAL A 838 -5.95 -9.31 -36.82
C VAL A 838 -4.95 -9.55 -35.70
N VAL A 839 -4.41 -10.77 -35.60
CA VAL A 839 -3.30 -11.07 -34.70
C VAL A 839 -2.14 -11.55 -35.54
N ALA A 840 -0.93 -11.06 -35.26
CA ALA A 840 0.24 -11.38 -36.06
C ALA A 840 1.43 -11.81 -35.21
N GLU A 841 2.11 -12.85 -35.69
CA GLU A 841 3.37 -13.33 -35.15
C GLU A 841 4.36 -13.54 -36.30
N HIS A 842 5.63 -13.73 -35.96
CA HIS A 842 6.63 -14.23 -36.91
C HIS A 842 7.29 -15.49 -36.38
N ALA A 843 7.73 -16.34 -37.30
CA ALA A 843 8.47 -17.55 -37.01
C ALA A 843 9.69 -17.61 -37.90
N MET A 844 10.84 -17.90 -37.30
CA MET A 844 12.11 -17.99 -37.97
C MET A 844 12.75 -19.34 -37.72
N TYR A 845 13.35 -19.90 -38.76
CA TYR A 845 14.11 -21.14 -38.64
C TYR A 845 15.47 -20.99 -39.30
N TRP A 846 16.48 -21.55 -38.65
CA TRP A 846 17.86 -21.59 -39.13
C TRP A 846 18.15 -22.95 -39.78
N ASP A 847 18.38 -22.94 -41.08
CA ASP A 847 18.70 -24.10 -41.89
C ASP A 847 20.20 -24.16 -42.22
N THR A 848 20.80 -25.34 -42.07
CA THR A 848 22.15 -25.62 -42.59
C THR A 848 22.06 -26.54 -43.82
N ASP A 849 23.17 -26.75 -44.51
CA ASP A 849 23.20 -27.65 -45.68
C ASP A 849 22.92 -29.12 -45.32
N THR A 850 23.05 -29.48 -44.04
CA THR A 850 22.87 -30.86 -43.55
C THR A 850 21.68 -31.03 -42.60
N THR A 851 21.18 -29.95 -42.02
CA THR A 851 20.17 -30.00 -40.94
C THR A 851 19.08 -28.97 -41.21
N PHE A 852 17.86 -29.46 -41.41
CA PHE A 852 16.68 -28.64 -41.58
C PHE A 852 16.19 -28.16 -40.19
N ARG A 853 15.97 -26.85 -40.06
CA ARG A 853 15.49 -26.16 -38.85
C ARG A 853 16.29 -26.54 -37.62
N GLN A 854 17.60 -26.33 -37.70
CA GLN A 854 18.53 -26.61 -36.60
C GLN A 854 18.21 -25.77 -35.36
N ALA A 855 17.84 -24.51 -35.56
CA ALA A 855 17.35 -23.62 -34.51
C ALA A 855 16.09 -22.93 -35.00
N ALA A 856 15.29 -22.42 -34.07
CA ALA A 856 14.10 -21.64 -34.37
C ALA A 856 13.94 -20.55 -33.33
N GLY A 857 13.18 -19.53 -33.71
CA GLY A 857 12.66 -18.52 -32.80
C GLY A 857 11.37 -17.96 -33.38
N GLY A 858 10.63 -17.24 -32.56
CA GLY A 858 9.44 -16.53 -33.00
C GLY A 858 8.88 -15.75 -31.84
N SER A 859 8.07 -14.74 -32.14
CA SER A 859 7.38 -13.96 -31.12
C SER A 859 6.10 -13.38 -31.69
N ILE A 860 5.23 -12.97 -30.77
CA ILE A 860 4.12 -12.09 -31.10
C ILE A 860 4.62 -10.75 -31.61
N GLY A 861 3.83 -10.10 -32.47
CA GLY A 861 4.14 -8.75 -32.94
C GLY A 861 3.69 -7.66 -31.97
N LEU A 862 4.18 -6.45 -32.20
CA LEU A 862 3.84 -5.25 -31.44
C LEU A 862 2.68 -4.50 -32.10
N THR A 863 1.74 -4.00 -31.30
CA THR A 863 0.53 -3.30 -31.78
C THR A 863 0.63 -1.77 -31.70
N HIS A 864 1.76 -1.25 -31.20
CA HIS A 864 2.01 0.17 -31.03
C HIS A 864 3.51 0.48 -31.13
N THR A 865 3.82 1.75 -31.32
CA THR A 865 5.18 2.30 -31.32
C THR A 865 5.41 3.10 -30.05
N SER A 866 6.62 3.07 -29.49
CA SER A 866 7.01 3.85 -28.31
C SER A 866 8.38 4.51 -28.52
N LYS A 867 8.66 5.55 -27.73
CA LYS A 867 9.98 6.19 -27.64
C LYS A 867 10.93 5.45 -26.71
N GLU A 868 10.41 4.55 -25.88
CA GLU A 868 11.19 3.79 -24.92
C GLU A 868 10.76 2.32 -24.95
N TRP A 869 11.75 1.42 -24.89
CA TRP A 869 11.56 -0.03 -24.86
C TRP A 869 12.55 -0.71 -23.92
N PHE A 870 12.10 -1.76 -23.25
CA PHE A 870 12.88 -2.56 -22.32
C PHE A 870 12.87 -4.04 -22.72
N LEU A 871 14.03 -4.69 -22.60
CA LEU A 871 14.29 -6.07 -22.99
C LEU A 871 15.12 -6.72 -21.87
N ALA A 872 14.51 -7.61 -21.07
CA ALA A 872 15.08 -8.13 -19.83
C ALA A 872 16.10 -9.26 -20.02
N GLU A 873 15.99 -10.02 -21.11
CA GLU A 873 16.96 -11.08 -21.47
C GLU A 873 18.11 -10.57 -22.34
N GLY A 874 19.24 -11.28 -22.26
CA GLY A 874 20.39 -11.12 -23.13
C GLY A 874 21.66 -11.71 -22.51
N SER A 875 22.56 -12.20 -23.36
CA SER A 875 23.87 -12.72 -22.95
C SER A 875 24.87 -12.63 -24.09
N THR A 876 26.11 -12.34 -23.76
CA THR A 876 27.28 -12.37 -24.65
C THR A 876 28.37 -13.28 -24.09
N GLY A 877 28.03 -14.08 -23.07
CA GLY A 877 28.93 -14.96 -22.34
C GLY A 877 29.52 -16.07 -23.21
N ILE A 878 30.78 -16.40 -22.93
CA ILE A 878 31.52 -17.47 -23.60
C ILE A 878 32.15 -18.37 -22.53
N ASP A 879 32.00 -19.68 -22.67
CA ASP A 879 32.68 -20.67 -21.83
C ASP A 879 33.13 -21.89 -22.65
N ALA A 880 33.52 -22.97 -21.95
CA ALA A 880 33.93 -24.21 -22.56
C ALA A 880 32.78 -25.02 -23.18
N ASN A 881 31.51 -24.64 -22.97
CA ASN A 881 30.35 -25.32 -23.54
C ASN A 881 29.84 -24.61 -24.80
N GLY A 882 30.01 -23.29 -24.88
CA GLY A 882 29.64 -22.51 -26.04
C GLY A 882 29.69 -21.00 -25.81
N SER A 883 28.95 -20.28 -26.65
CA SER A 883 28.90 -18.82 -26.67
C SER A 883 27.51 -18.32 -27.01
N PHE A 884 27.14 -17.19 -26.41
CA PHE A 884 25.94 -16.47 -26.77
C PHE A 884 26.23 -15.30 -27.73
N GLU A 885 25.26 -15.08 -28.61
CA GLU A 885 25.22 -13.96 -29.54
C GLU A 885 23.85 -13.28 -29.43
N THR A 886 23.76 -12.13 -28.74
CA THR A 886 22.52 -11.36 -28.61
C THR A 886 22.50 -10.13 -29.53
N TRP A 887 21.39 -9.98 -30.23
CA TRP A 887 21.06 -8.86 -31.12
C TRP A 887 19.82 -8.13 -30.65
N VAL A 888 19.88 -6.81 -30.63
CA VAL A 888 18.73 -5.92 -30.45
C VAL A 888 18.28 -5.44 -31.81
N LEU A 889 17.00 -5.52 -32.09
CA LEU A 889 16.40 -5.20 -33.38
C LEU A 889 15.50 -4.00 -33.23
N VAL A 890 15.78 -2.97 -34.02
CA VAL A 890 15.05 -1.71 -33.95
C VAL A 890 14.47 -1.42 -35.32
N GLN A 891 13.14 -1.26 -35.37
CA GLN A 891 12.42 -0.87 -36.57
C GLN A 891 11.88 0.55 -36.39
N ASN A 892 12.12 1.41 -37.39
CA ASN A 892 11.51 2.72 -37.52
C ASN A 892 10.41 2.64 -38.59
N PRO A 893 9.13 2.48 -38.20
CA PRO A 893 8.02 2.44 -39.14
C PRO A 893 7.57 3.82 -39.61
N GLY A 894 8.14 4.89 -39.05
CA GLY A 894 7.80 6.27 -39.34
C GLY A 894 8.40 6.80 -40.65
N SER A 895 7.84 7.90 -41.12
CA SER A 895 8.30 8.61 -42.33
C SER A 895 9.46 9.57 -42.08
N GLU A 896 9.88 9.73 -40.83
CA GLU A 896 10.98 10.58 -40.42
C GLU A 896 12.14 9.74 -39.87
N LYS A 897 13.31 10.37 -39.77
CA LYS A 897 14.52 9.74 -39.24
C LYS A 897 14.51 9.74 -37.72
N ALA A 898 14.73 8.59 -37.10
CA ALA A 898 14.78 8.44 -35.64
C ALA A 898 16.24 8.34 -35.15
N ASN A 899 16.54 9.05 -34.06
CA ASN A 899 17.81 8.90 -33.33
C ASN A 899 17.57 7.98 -32.12
N VAL A 900 18.29 6.86 -32.09
CA VAL A 900 18.08 5.80 -31.10
C VAL A 900 19.33 5.62 -30.24
N ASN A 901 19.17 5.55 -28.93
CA ASN A 901 20.23 5.27 -27.97
C ASN A 901 19.95 3.93 -27.29
N LEU A 902 20.97 3.09 -27.17
CA LEU A 902 20.90 1.86 -26.38
C LEU A 902 21.65 2.05 -25.07
N THR A 903 21.10 1.46 -24.01
CA THR A 903 21.73 1.33 -22.70
C THR A 903 21.67 -0.13 -22.29
N TYR A 904 22.76 -0.65 -21.73
CA TYR A 904 22.82 -2.02 -21.22
C TYR A 904 22.84 -2.02 -19.69
N ALA A 905 22.14 -2.95 -19.07
CA ALA A 905 22.20 -3.17 -17.62
C ALA A 905 22.76 -4.58 -17.34
N THR A 906 23.74 -4.62 -16.45
CA THR A 906 24.43 -5.84 -15.98
C THR A 906 24.29 -5.96 -14.47
N PRO A 907 24.65 -7.10 -13.85
CA PRO A 907 24.72 -7.20 -12.39
C PRO A 907 25.69 -6.18 -11.76
N ALA A 908 26.68 -5.69 -12.52
CA ALA A 908 27.65 -4.70 -12.06
C ALA A 908 27.18 -3.24 -12.26
N GLY A 909 26.04 -3.00 -12.91
CA GLY A 909 25.51 -1.67 -13.20
C GLY A 909 25.28 -1.39 -14.69
N ARG A 910 24.96 -0.13 -14.96
CA ARG A 910 24.63 0.42 -16.28
C ARG A 910 25.88 0.64 -17.15
N ILE A 911 25.80 0.28 -18.43
CA ILE A 911 26.80 0.52 -19.47
C ILE A 911 26.13 1.28 -20.62
N ALA A 912 26.75 2.37 -21.08
CA ALA A 912 26.27 3.12 -22.23
C ALA A 912 26.50 2.33 -23.53
N GLY A 913 25.45 2.16 -24.33
CA GLY A 913 25.49 1.48 -25.62
C GLY A 913 25.69 2.44 -26.80
N PRO A 914 25.56 1.93 -28.03
CA PRO A 914 25.70 2.73 -29.24
C PRO A 914 24.53 3.70 -29.43
N ARG A 915 24.82 4.80 -30.15
CA ARG A 915 23.82 5.71 -30.71
C ARG A 915 23.70 5.47 -32.20
N LEU A 916 22.46 5.37 -32.67
CA LEU A 916 22.12 4.97 -34.02
C LEU A 916 21.21 5.99 -34.67
N GLU A 917 21.24 5.97 -35.99
CA GLU A 917 20.39 6.78 -36.84
C GLU A 917 19.61 5.83 -37.76
N LEU A 918 18.30 5.74 -37.54
CA LEU A 918 17.42 4.92 -38.36
C LEU A 918 16.69 5.81 -39.36
N GLY A 919 16.95 5.56 -40.65
CA GLY A 919 16.21 6.19 -41.73
C GLY A 919 14.71 5.88 -41.67
N PRO A 920 13.89 6.66 -42.39
CA PRO A 920 12.46 6.42 -42.45
C PRO A 920 12.14 5.07 -43.09
N CYS A 921 11.16 4.35 -42.53
CA CYS A 921 10.75 3.01 -42.96
C CYS A 921 11.92 2.03 -43.12
N THR A 922 12.86 2.04 -42.16
CA THR A 922 14.02 1.15 -42.14
C THR A 922 14.11 0.41 -40.81
N ARG A 923 15.02 -0.57 -40.74
CA ARG A 923 15.36 -1.26 -39.49
C ARG A 923 16.87 -1.49 -39.38
N GLN A 924 17.38 -1.66 -38.16
CA GLN A 924 18.77 -2.03 -37.85
C GLN A 924 18.85 -3.08 -36.73
N SER A 925 19.97 -3.82 -36.67
CA SER A 925 20.24 -4.86 -35.68
C SER A 925 21.60 -4.57 -35.09
N ILE A 926 21.71 -4.72 -33.79
CA ILE A 926 22.86 -4.28 -33.02
C ILE A 926 23.32 -5.45 -32.17
N ASN A 927 24.57 -5.86 -32.35
CA ASN A 927 25.16 -6.92 -31.54
C ASN A 927 25.58 -6.33 -30.19
N ILE A 928 25.07 -6.89 -29.10
CA ILE A 928 25.42 -6.40 -27.75
C ILE A 928 26.90 -6.62 -27.44
N ALA A 929 27.52 -7.68 -27.99
CA ALA A 929 28.91 -8.03 -27.72
C ALA A 929 29.91 -6.99 -28.23
N ASP A 930 29.51 -6.12 -29.18
CA ASP A 930 30.34 -5.01 -29.66
C ASP A 930 30.61 -3.97 -28.54
N THR A 931 29.74 -3.92 -27.53
CA THR A 931 29.88 -3.01 -26.38
C THR A 931 30.14 -3.77 -25.07
N VAL A 932 29.41 -4.86 -24.85
CA VAL A 932 29.46 -5.65 -23.61
C VAL A 932 29.86 -7.09 -23.94
N PRO A 933 31.15 -7.37 -24.20
CA PRO A 933 31.60 -8.72 -24.51
C PRO A 933 31.70 -9.59 -23.25
N ASN A 934 31.37 -10.88 -23.37
CA ASN A 934 31.55 -11.89 -22.34
C ASN A 934 30.80 -11.60 -21.01
N GLU A 935 29.56 -11.15 -21.11
CA GLU A 935 28.64 -10.93 -19.99
C GLU A 935 27.47 -11.91 -20.06
N TRP A 936 27.22 -12.67 -19.01
CA TRP A 936 26.16 -13.69 -18.97
C TRP A 936 24.78 -13.13 -18.65
N SER A 937 24.73 -11.85 -18.30
CA SER A 937 23.55 -11.19 -17.78
C SER A 937 23.52 -9.75 -18.30
N VAL A 938 22.87 -9.54 -19.44
CA VAL A 938 22.70 -8.21 -20.02
C VAL A 938 21.26 -7.98 -20.45
N SER A 939 20.64 -6.93 -19.93
CA SER A 939 19.35 -6.43 -20.43
C SER A 939 19.56 -5.13 -21.20
N THR A 940 18.59 -4.72 -22.01
CA THR A 940 18.69 -3.52 -22.84
C THR A 940 17.54 -2.56 -22.59
N THR A 941 17.85 -1.26 -22.53
CA THR A 941 16.91 -0.15 -22.69
C THR A 941 17.18 0.53 -24.02
N VAL A 942 16.13 0.78 -24.82
CA VAL A 942 16.19 1.45 -26.11
C VAL A 942 15.39 2.74 -26.02
N GLU A 943 16.04 3.89 -26.20
CA GLU A 943 15.44 5.21 -26.14
C GLU A 943 15.50 5.89 -27.51
N SER A 944 14.46 6.62 -27.90
CA SER A 944 14.35 7.27 -29.21
C SER A 944 13.65 8.63 -29.13
N ASP A 945 14.02 9.56 -30.00
CA ASP A 945 13.34 10.84 -30.13
C ASP A 945 11.97 10.74 -30.82
N LEU A 946 11.80 9.72 -31.68
CA LEU A 946 10.57 9.38 -32.39
C LEU A 946 10.07 7.98 -32.03
N PRO A 947 8.76 7.70 -32.12
CA PRO A 947 8.22 6.36 -31.87
C PRO A 947 8.80 5.29 -32.82
N ILE A 948 9.33 4.23 -32.23
CA ILE A 948 9.92 3.05 -32.88
C ILE A 948 9.33 1.78 -32.25
N VAL A 949 9.79 0.61 -32.69
CA VAL A 949 9.53 -0.69 -32.06
C VAL A 949 10.84 -1.46 -31.89
N ALA A 950 10.94 -2.26 -30.84
CA ALA A 950 12.14 -3.03 -30.52
C ALA A 950 11.84 -4.47 -30.12
N GLU A 951 12.73 -5.37 -30.52
CA GLU A 951 12.72 -6.81 -30.24
C GLU A 951 14.17 -7.28 -29.99
N ARG A 952 14.34 -8.49 -29.48
CA ARG A 952 15.66 -9.12 -29.29
C ARG A 952 15.68 -10.54 -29.85
N SER A 953 16.82 -10.92 -30.42
CA SER A 953 17.19 -12.29 -30.73
C SER A 953 18.49 -12.69 -30.06
N THR A 954 18.53 -13.86 -29.42
CA THR A 954 19.75 -14.44 -28.84
C THR A 954 19.99 -15.80 -29.45
N TYR A 955 21.23 -16.07 -29.87
CA TYR A 955 21.63 -17.36 -30.43
C TYR A 955 22.68 -18.02 -29.55
N TRP A 956 22.55 -19.33 -29.36
CA TRP A 956 23.53 -20.17 -28.69
C TRP A 956 24.34 -20.96 -29.73
N SER A 957 25.66 -20.81 -29.72
CA SER A 957 26.57 -21.66 -30.49
C SER A 957 27.33 -22.57 -29.54
N SER A 958 27.29 -23.88 -29.77
CA SER A 958 28.17 -24.81 -29.07
C SER A 958 29.56 -24.80 -29.70
N ASN A 959 30.52 -25.50 -29.10
CA ASN A 959 31.87 -25.61 -29.67
C ASN A 959 31.93 -26.27 -31.06
N THR A 960 30.88 -26.99 -31.46
CA THR A 960 30.81 -27.74 -32.71
C THR A 960 29.73 -27.25 -33.66
N THR A 961 28.71 -26.56 -33.14
CA THR A 961 27.51 -26.21 -33.90
C THR A 961 27.24 -24.72 -33.76
N PHE A 962 27.41 -23.98 -34.86
CA PHE A 962 27.07 -22.57 -34.94
C PHE A 962 25.55 -22.37 -34.92
N ARG A 963 25.05 -21.46 -34.07
CA ARG A 963 23.61 -21.17 -33.84
C ARG A 963 22.79 -22.45 -33.70
N GLN A 964 23.13 -23.24 -32.69
CA GLN A 964 22.45 -24.48 -32.34
C GLN A 964 21.05 -24.24 -31.79
N ALA A 965 20.83 -23.16 -31.03
CA ALA A 965 19.53 -22.80 -30.47
C ALA A 965 19.33 -21.27 -30.51
N ALA A 966 18.09 -20.80 -30.40
CA ALA A 966 17.78 -19.37 -30.38
C ALA A 966 16.62 -19.04 -29.42
N THR A 967 16.59 -17.81 -28.94
CA THR A 967 15.48 -17.20 -28.18
C THR A 967 15.15 -15.85 -28.81
N GLN A 968 13.86 -15.50 -28.96
CA GLN A 968 13.38 -14.26 -29.55
C GLN A 968 12.18 -13.69 -28.77
N SER A 969 12.25 -12.41 -28.38
CA SER A 969 11.11 -11.77 -27.72
C SER A 969 11.00 -10.28 -27.99
N ILE A 970 9.76 -9.80 -28.00
CA ILE A 970 9.42 -8.38 -28.07
C ILE A 970 9.81 -7.66 -26.79
N GLY A 971 10.11 -6.37 -26.91
CA GLY A 971 10.24 -5.49 -25.75
C GLY A 971 8.88 -5.05 -25.20
N THR A 972 8.91 -4.41 -24.04
CA THR A 972 7.78 -3.64 -23.48
C THR A 972 8.11 -2.16 -23.44
N ALA A 973 7.11 -1.29 -23.63
CA ALA A 973 7.24 0.15 -23.40
C ALA A 973 7.05 0.53 -21.91
N HIS A 974 6.44 -0.36 -21.12
CA HIS A 974 6.04 -0.08 -19.75
C HIS A 974 6.46 -1.23 -18.82
N PRO A 975 7.36 -0.96 -17.86
CA PRO A 975 7.62 -1.85 -16.74
C PRO A 975 6.38 -1.98 -15.83
N ALA A 976 6.28 -3.09 -15.09
CA ALA A 976 5.17 -3.35 -14.18
C ALA A 976 5.64 -4.02 -12.89
N ARG A 977 4.83 -3.93 -11.83
CA ARG A 977 5.10 -4.61 -10.56
C ARG A 977 4.70 -6.08 -10.54
N GLU A 978 3.76 -6.47 -11.40
CA GLU A 978 3.36 -7.86 -11.57
C GLU A 978 3.61 -8.34 -12.99
N TRP A 979 4.19 -9.54 -13.11
CA TRP A 979 4.41 -10.23 -14.37
C TRP A 979 4.05 -11.70 -14.25
N PHE A 980 3.48 -12.26 -15.30
CA PHE A 980 3.04 -13.65 -15.38
C PHE A 980 3.68 -14.35 -16.58
N LEU A 981 4.27 -15.52 -16.33
CA LEU A 981 4.98 -16.34 -17.31
C LEU A 981 4.31 -17.72 -17.29
N ALA A 982 3.40 -17.98 -18.22
CA ALA A 982 2.51 -19.15 -18.20
C ALA A 982 3.21 -20.46 -18.58
N GLU A 983 4.32 -20.37 -19.33
CA GLU A 983 5.19 -21.51 -19.64
C GLU A 983 6.33 -21.65 -18.63
N GLY A 984 6.84 -22.87 -18.53
CA GLY A 984 8.01 -23.25 -17.77
C GLY A 984 8.01 -24.76 -17.47
N SER A 985 9.22 -25.33 -17.48
CA SER A 985 9.46 -26.73 -17.14
C SER A 985 10.85 -26.91 -16.57
N THR A 986 10.98 -27.76 -15.57
CA THR A 986 12.26 -28.25 -15.03
C THR A 986 12.32 -29.77 -15.11
N GLY A 987 11.35 -30.38 -15.80
CA GLY A 987 11.18 -31.82 -15.94
C GLY A 987 12.33 -32.49 -16.69
N ILE A 988 12.65 -33.70 -16.26
CA ILE A 988 13.66 -34.57 -16.86
C ILE A 988 12.95 -35.76 -17.53
N HIS A 989 13.31 -36.01 -18.79
CA HIS A 989 12.85 -37.10 -19.65
C HIS A 989 14.05 -37.98 -20.07
N GLU A 990 13.80 -39.18 -20.57
CA GLU A 990 14.86 -40.05 -21.10
C GLU A 990 15.65 -39.44 -22.28
N TYR A 991 15.05 -38.48 -22.99
CA TYR A 991 15.66 -37.81 -24.14
C TYR A 991 16.31 -36.47 -23.78
N GLY A 992 16.17 -36.00 -22.55
CA GLY A 992 16.68 -34.69 -22.14
C GLY A 992 15.91 -34.05 -20.99
N GLY A 993 16.32 -32.86 -20.57
CA GLY A 993 15.68 -32.11 -19.50
C GLY A 993 15.65 -30.61 -19.78
N PHE A 994 14.70 -29.93 -19.15
CA PHE A 994 14.54 -28.49 -19.29
C PHE A 994 15.37 -27.70 -18.28
N GLU A 995 15.96 -26.62 -18.76
CA GLU A 995 16.64 -25.59 -17.99
C GLU A 995 15.86 -24.28 -18.18
N THR A 996 15.07 -23.89 -17.17
CA THR A 996 14.26 -22.67 -17.19
C THR A 996 14.86 -21.58 -16.32
N TRP A 997 14.89 -20.37 -16.85
CA TRP A 997 15.33 -19.15 -16.19
C TRP A 997 14.25 -18.07 -16.24
N VAL A 998 14.08 -17.36 -15.12
CA VAL A 998 13.32 -16.11 -15.07
C VAL A 998 14.31 -14.96 -15.00
N LEU A 999 14.15 -13.96 -15.85
CA LEU A 999 15.07 -12.83 -16.00
C LEU A 999 14.34 -11.56 -15.59
N VAL A 1000 14.89 -10.85 -14.61
CA VAL A 1000 14.27 -9.64 -14.06
C VAL A 1000 15.21 -8.46 -14.23
N GLN A 1001 14.73 -7.42 -14.93
CA GLN A 1001 15.41 -6.14 -15.09
C GLN A 1001 14.77 -5.09 -14.18
N ASN A 1002 15.60 -4.32 -13.48
CA ASN A 1002 15.20 -3.08 -12.82
C ASN A 1002 15.61 -1.88 -13.70
N PRO A 1003 14.69 -1.30 -14.48
CA PRO A 1003 14.98 -0.13 -15.29
C PRO A 1003 14.92 1.19 -14.49
N GLY A 1004 14.48 1.14 -13.23
CA GLY A 1004 14.23 2.33 -12.41
C GLY A 1004 15.46 2.83 -11.65
N ASP A 1005 15.30 4.01 -11.06
CA ASP A 1005 16.31 4.68 -10.22
C ASP A 1005 16.31 4.24 -8.74
N GLN A 1006 15.39 3.36 -8.35
CA GLN A 1006 15.25 2.87 -6.98
C GLN A 1006 15.74 1.44 -6.86
N VAL A 1007 16.23 1.07 -5.67
CA VAL A 1007 16.45 -0.34 -5.33
C VAL A 1007 15.09 -1.03 -5.33
N THR A 1008 15.02 -2.20 -5.95
CA THR A 1008 13.77 -2.92 -6.16
C THR A 1008 13.87 -4.33 -5.60
N ALA A 1009 12.96 -4.70 -4.71
CA ALA A 1009 12.77 -6.07 -4.27
C ALA A 1009 11.74 -6.76 -5.18
N ALA A 1010 12.13 -7.87 -5.82
CA ALA A 1010 11.25 -8.67 -6.68
C ALA A 1010 11.18 -10.11 -6.18
N ARG A 1011 9.98 -10.59 -5.82
CA ARG A 1011 9.72 -11.94 -5.32
C ARG A 1011 9.10 -12.79 -6.42
N LEU A 1012 9.60 -14.02 -6.54
CA LEU A 1012 9.09 -15.01 -7.49
C LEU A 1012 8.16 -16.01 -6.80
N TYR A 1013 7.11 -16.40 -7.50
CA TYR A 1013 6.20 -17.48 -7.11
C TYR A 1013 6.08 -18.45 -8.27
N PHE A 1014 6.15 -19.75 -7.98
CA PHE A 1014 6.12 -20.81 -8.99
C PHE A 1014 4.86 -21.64 -8.83
N GLN A 1015 3.93 -21.57 -9.79
CA GLN A 1015 2.72 -22.39 -9.75
C GLN A 1015 2.96 -23.75 -10.39
N THR A 1016 2.66 -24.82 -9.64
CA THR A 1016 2.77 -26.20 -10.11
C THR A 1016 1.43 -26.93 -10.03
N PRO A 1017 1.28 -28.17 -10.54
CA PRO A 1017 0.05 -28.93 -10.38
C PRO A 1017 -0.31 -29.23 -8.92
N SER A 1018 0.68 -29.19 -8.00
CA SER A 1018 0.45 -29.35 -6.56
C SER A 1018 0.07 -28.06 -5.83
N GLY A 1019 0.05 -26.92 -6.53
CA GLY A 1019 -0.17 -25.59 -5.96
C GLY A 1019 1.06 -24.70 -6.06
N GLU A 1020 0.91 -23.45 -5.61
CA GLU A 1020 1.97 -22.46 -5.65
C GLU A 1020 3.10 -22.76 -4.65
N LYS A 1021 4.34 -22.53 -5.08
CA LYS A 1021 5.55 -22.59 -4.27
C LYS A 1021 6.22 -21.22 -4.28
N GLU A 1022 6.59 -20.73 -3.11
CA GLU A 1022 7.34 -19.50 -2.98
C GLU A 1022 8.78 -19.69 -3.49
N GLY A 1023 9.23 -18.76 -4.33
CA GLY A 1023 10.57 -18.69 -4.89
C GLY A 1023 11.47 -17.69 -4.17
N PRO A 1024 12.67 -17.41 -4.73
CA PRO A 1024 13.59 -16.44 -4.15
C PRO A 1024 13.06 -15.00 -4.28
N GLN A 1025 13.53 -14.14 -3.38
CA GLN A 1025 13.45 -12.68 -3.53
C GLN A 1025 14.79 -12.16 -4.07
N LEU A 1026 14.71 -11.37 -5.13
CA LEU A 1026 15.81 -10.62 -5.71
C LEU A 1026 15.83 -9.21 -5.13
N VAL A 1027 17.02 -8.69 -4.84
CA VAL A 1027 17.24 -7.27 -4.58
C VAL A 1027 18.06 -6.74 -5.73
N LEU A 1028 17.42 -5.89 -6.54
CA LEU A 1028 17.97 -5.32 -7.76
C LEU A 1028 18.34 -3.86 -7.48
N GLU A 1029 19.63 -3.53 -7.58
CA GLU A 1029 20.08 -2.14 -7.58
C GLU A 1029 19.51 -1.38 -8.79
N PRO A 1030 19.45 -0.03 -8.75
CA PRO A 1030 19.01 0.79 -9.89
C PRO A 1030 19.76 0.43 -11.18
N HIS A 1031 19.05 0.33 -12.29
CA HIS A 1031 19.62 0.02 -13.61
C HIS A 1031 20.46 -1.27 -13.65
N THR A 1032 20.01 -2.31 -12.94
CA THR A 1032 20.63 -3.65 -12.95
C THR A 1032 19.64 -4.73 -13.35
N ARG A 1033 20.13 -5.96 -13.51
CA ARG A 1033 19.30 -7.13 -13.82
C ARG A 1033 19.85 -8.40 -13.18
N GLN A 1034 18.99 -9.36 -12.86
CA GLN A 1034 19.35 -10.65 -12.27
C GLN A 1034 18.47 -11.81 -12.79
N SER A 1035 19.06 -13.02 -12.88
CA SER A 1035 18.37 -14.23 -13.36
C SER A 1035 18.19 -15.23 -12.23
N VAL A 1036 17.06 -15.94 -12.24
CA VAL A 1036 16.76 -17.05 -11.33
C VAL A 1036 16.62 -18.33 -12.12
N ARG A 1037 17.33 -19.37 -11.69
CA ARG A 1037 17.14 -20.72 -12.21
C ARG A 1037 15.97 -21.38 -11.51
N VAL A 1038 14.92 -21.75 -12.25
CA VAL A 1038 13.67 -22.27 -11.65
C VAL A 1038 13.88 -23.62 -10.95
N SER A 1039 14.80 -24.46 -11.46
CA SER A 1039 15.07 -25.78 -10.89
C SER A 1039 15.67 -25.76 -9.49
N ASP A 1040 16.20 -24.62 -9.04
CA ASP A 1040 16.77 -24.48 -7.70
C ASP A 1040 15.66 -24.47 -6.62
N THR A 1041 14.44 -24.09 -7.01
CA THR A 1041 13.25 -24.11 -6.15
C THR A 1041 12.29 -25.24 -6.52
N VAL A 1042 12.05 -25.45 -7.82
CA VAL A 1042 11.10 -26.44 -8.32
C VAL A 1042 11.83 -27.43 -9.23
N PRO A 1043 12.54 -28.43 -8.69
CA PRO A 1043 13.25 -29.41 -9.51
C PRO A 1043 12.28 -30.46 -10.08
N ASN A 1044 12.55 -30.89 -11.32
CA ASN A 1044 11.89 -32.02 -11.98
C ASN A 1044 10.35 -31.90 -12.07
N GLU A 1045 9.85 -30.75 -12.50
CA GLU A 1045 8.43 -30.48 -12.70
C GLU A 1045 8.17 -30.08 -14.16
N PHE A 1046 7.29 -30.80 -14.85
CA PHE A 1046 6.97 -30.50 -16.25
C PHE A 1046 6.00 -29.33 -16.41
N ASN A 1047 5.28 -28.99 -15.34
CA ASN A 1047 4.34 -27.87 -15.37
C ASN A 1047 4.68 -26.84 -14.29
N VAL A 1048 5.50 -25.86 -14.62
CA VAL A 1048 5.79 -24.75 -13.71
C VAL A 1048 5.64 -23.42 -14.42
N SER A 1049 4.67 -22.59 -14.01
CA SER A 1049 4.61 -21.18 -14.42
C SER A 1049 5.28 -20.32 -13.36
N ALA A 1050 5.57 -19.06 -13.68
CA ALA A 1050 6.07 -18.09 -12.73
C ALA A 1050 5.17 -16.85 -12.64
N ARG A 1051 5.14 -16.26 -11.45
CA ARG A 1051 4.66 -14.91 -11.18
C ARG A 1051 5.78 -14.13 -10.52
N VAL A 1052 6.06 -12.93 -11.02
CA VAL A 1052 7.02 -11.99 -10.42
C VAL A 1052 6.21 -10.84 -9.81
N ALA A 1053 6.42 -10.55 -8.53
CA ALA A 1053 5.82 -9.41 -7.84
C ALA A 1053 6.93 -8.54 -7.23
N SER A 1054 6.86 -7.21 -7.40
CA SER A 1054 7.91 -6.30 -6.92
C SER A 1054 7.37 -5.03 -6.27
N ASP A 1055 8.19 -4.40 -5.41
CA ASP A 1055 7.86 -3.13 -4.75
C ASP A 1055 7.94 -1.90 -5.68
N ASN A 1056 8.72 -2.00 -6.74
CA ASN A 1056 8.86 -1.00 -7.82
C ASN A 1056 8.75 -1.69 -9.19
N PRO A 1057 8.33 -0.98 -10.25
CA PRO A 1057 8.18 -1.58 -11.58
C PRO A 1057 9.46 -2.23 -12.13
N VAL A 1058 9.35 -3.47 -12.59
CA VAL A 1058 10.41 -4.26 -13.24
C VAL A 1058 9.96 -4.72 -14.63
N VAL A 1059 10.86 -5.38 -15.36
CA VAL A 1059 10.52 -6.13 -16.59
C VAL A 1059 10.95 -7.57 -16.40
N ALA A 1060 10.07 -8.51 -16.75
CA ALA A 1060 10.32 -9.94 -16.60
C ALA A 1060 10.15 -10.71 -17.91
N GLU A 1061 11.14 -11.55 -18.21
CA GLU A 1061 11.15 -12.52 -19.31
C GLU A 1061 11.46 -13.92 -18.77
N ARG A 1062 11.18 -14.95 -19.58
CA ARG A 1062 11.59 -16.33 -19.32
C ARG A 1062 12.41 -16.84 -20.49
N ALA A 1063 13.58 -17.43 -20.19
CA ALA A 1063 14.36 -18.22 -21.15
C ALA A 1063 14.30 -19.69 -20.79
N MET A 1064 14.16 -20.56 -21.78
CA MET A 1064 14.14 -22.01 -21.62
C MET A 1064 15.10 -22.68 -22.58
N TYR A 1065 15.82 -23.68 -22.07
CA TYR A 1065 16.74 -24.50 -22.87
C TYR A 1065 16.43 -25.99 -22.69
N TRP A 1066 16.42 -26.73 -23.80
CA TRP A 1066 16.32 -28.17 -23.82
C TRP A 1066 17.71 -28.79 -23.91
N ASN A 1067 18.09 -29.58 -22.92
CA ASN A 1067 19.38 -30.26 -22.85
C ASN A 1067 19.18 -31.76 -23.10
N THR A 1068 19.87 -32.33 -24.09
CA THR A 1068 19.90 -33.79 -24.30
C THR A 1068 21.11 -34.40 -23.58
N PRO A 1069 21.18 -35.74 -23.39
CA PRO A 1069 22.35 -36.36 -22.80
C PRO A 1069 23.65 -36.08 -23.56
N GLU A 1070 23.57 -35.86 -24.88
CA GLU A 1070 24.71 -35.62 -25.76
C GLU A 1070 24.95 -34.15 -26.10
N VAL A 1071 23.90 -33.32 -26.08
CA VAL A 1071 23.95 -31.94 -26.58
C VAL A 1071 23.43 -30.96 -25.53
N TYR A 1072 24.34 -30.12 -25.05
CA TYR A 1072 24.01 -29.01 -24.17
C TYR A 1072 23.27 -27.90 -24.95
N ARG A 1073 22.10 -27.49 -24.46
CA ARG A 1073 21.18 -26.50 -25.04
C ARG A 1073 20.90 -26.76 -26.52
N GLN A 1074 20.32 -27.91 -26.80
CA GLN A 1074 19.93 -28.35 -28.15
C GLN A 1074 18.90 -27.41 -28.76
N ALA A 1075 17.87 -27.04 -28.01
CA ALA A 1075 16.84 -26.08 -28.43
C ALA A 1075 16.62 -25.05 -27.34
N ALA A 1076 16.06 -23.90 -27.70
CA ALA A 1076 15.71 -22.86 -26.77
C ALA A 1076 14.46 -22.11 -27.24
N HIS A 1077 13.79 -21.45 -26.32
CA HIS A 1077 12.80 -20.41 -26.58
C HIS A 1077 12.64 -19.53 -25.35
N ASP A 1078 11.96 -18.41 -25.52
CA ASP A 1078 11.69 -17.40 -24.51
C ASP A 1078 10.30 -16.80 -24.69
N SER A 1079 9.91 -15.95 -23.74
CA SER A 1079 8.81 -15.01 -23.90
C SER A 1079 8.92 -13.90 -22.87
N ILE A 1080 8.48 -12.70 -23.26
CA ILE A 1080 8.08 -11.67 -22.32
C ILE A 1080 6.88 -12.14 -21.50
N GLY A 1081 6.83 -11.76 -20.23
CA GLY A 1081 5.67 -12.04 -19.39
C GLY A 1081 4.47 -11.15 -19.75
N ALA A 1082 3.29 -11.59 -19.38
CA ALA A 1082 2.10 -10.75 -19.39
C ALA A 1082 2.02 -9.89 -18.12
N LYS A 1083 1.52 -8.66 -18.24
CA LYS A 1083 1.27 -7.75 -17.10
C LYS A 1083 -0.12 -7.92 -16.49
N SER A 1084 -1.03 -8.58 -17.19
CA SER A 1084 -2.41 -8.74 -16.75
C SER A 1084 -3.04 -10.01 -17.34
N PRO A 1085 -3.92 -10.69 -16.59
CA PRO A 1085 -4.73 -11.78 -17.11
C PRO A 1085 -5.95 -11.24 -17.88
N TRP A 1086 -6.36 -11.98 -18.91
CA TRP A 1086 -7.49 -11.67 -19.79
C TRP A 1086 -8.43 -12.87 -19.96
N ASP A 1087 -9.67 -12.61 -20.34
CA ASP A 1087 -10.68 -13.63 -20.62
C ASP A 1087 -10.63 -14.14 -22.08
N GLU A 1088 -10.11 -13.36 -23.03
CA GLU A 1088 -9.79 -13.84 -24.38
C GLU A 1088 -8.29 -13.74 -24.71
N TRP A 1089 -7.75 -14.76 -25.38
CA TRP A 1089 -6.36 -14.80 -25.86
C TRP A 1089 -6.26 -15.36 -27.28
N PHE A 1090 -5.32 -14.84 -28.06
CA PHE A 1090 -5.10 -15.21 -29.46
C PHE A 1090 -3.62 -15.44 -29.74
N ILE A 1091 -3.31 -16.49 -30.52
CA ILE A 1091 -1.94 -16.91 -30.85
C ILE A 1091 -1.92 -17.31 -32.34
N ALA A 1092 -1.23 -16.53 -33.18
CA ALA A 1092 -1.27 -16.74 -34.63
C ALA A 1092 -0.37 -17.90 -35.11
N GLU A 1093 0.66 -18.27 -34.34
CA GLU A 1093 1.55 -19.39 -34.63
C GLU A 1093 1.04 -20.74 -34.12
N GLY A 1094 1.39 -21.78 -34.85
CA GLY A 1094 1.16 -23.16 -34.47
C GLY A 1094 1.25 -24.09 -35.68
N SER A 1095 1.73 -25.30 -35.41
CA SER A 1095 1.76 -26.39 -36.39
C SER A 1095 1.77 -27.75 -35.68
N THR A 1096 1.11 -28.72 -36.28
CA THR A 1096 1.12 -30.14 -35.90
C THR A 1096 1.48 -31.01 -37.11
N GLY A 1097 1.84 -30.37 -38.23
CA GLY A 1097 2.26 -31.01 -39.46
C GLY A 1097 3.65 -31.63 -39.33
N GLY A 1098 3.87 -32.70 -40.07
CA GLY A 1098 5.18 -33.32 -40.20
C GLY A 1098 5.34 -34.03 -41.54
N ASP A 1099 6.59 -34.21 -41.93
CA ASP A 1099 7.00 -35.00 -43.09
C ASP A 1099 8.30 -35.76 -42.79
N TYR A 1100 8.95 -36.29 -43.83
CA TYR A 1100 10.18 -37.06 -43.69
C TYR A 1100 11.38 -36.25 -43.13
N ARG A 1101 11.30 -34.92 -43.11
CA ARG A 1101 12.32 -34.02 -42.55
C ARG A 1101 12.13 -33.80 -41.05
N GLY A 1102 10.91 -34.01 -40.54
CA GLY A 1102 10.54 -33.82 -39.15
C GLY A 1102 9.09 -33.36 -38.99
N GLY A 1103 8.66 -33.13 -37.75
CA GLY A 1103 7.29 -32.72 -37.43
C GLY A 1103 7.20 -31.82 -36.21
N PHE A 1104 6.13 -31.04 -36.18
CA PHE A 1104 5.88 -30.07 -35.12
C PHE A 1104 5.05 -30.63 -33.97
N GLU A 1105 5.34 -30.13 -32.78
CA GLU A 1105 4.64 -30.39 -31.54
C GLU A 1105 4.28 -29.04 -30.91
N THR A 1106 3.01 -28.63 -31.00
CA THR A 1106 2.54 -27.33 -30.48
C THR A 1106 1.70 -27.52 -29.22
N TRP A 1107 2.00 -26.70 -28.21
CA TRP A 1107 1.40 -26.71 -26.89
C TRP A 1107 0.84 -25.33 -26.53
N ILE A 1108 -0.33 -25.32 -25.91
CA ILE A 1108 -0.98 -24.13 -25.36
C ILE A 1108 -0.92 -24.21 -23.84
N LEU A 1109 -0.45 -23.14 -23.22
CA LEU A 1109 -0.09 -23.09 -21.82
C LEU A 1109 -0.98 -22.10 -21.10
N LEU A 1110 -1.70 -22.61 -20.10
CA LEU A 1110 -2.75 -21.91 -19.40
C LEU A 1110 -2.34 -21.77 -17.94
N GLN A 1111 -2.17 -20.55 -17.46
CA GLN A 1111 -1.89 -20.23 -16.05
C GLN A 1111 -3.11 -19.55 -15.43
N ASN A 1112 -3.54 -20.03 -14.26
CA ASN A 1112 -4.53 -19.35 -13.44
C ASN A 1112 -3.84 -18.69 -12.22
N PRO A 1113 -3.59 -17.37 -12.27
CA PRO A 1113 -2.96 -16.65 -11.17
C PRO A 1113 -3.94 -16.26 -10.05
N ARG A 1114 -5.23 -16.61 -10.15
CA ARG A 1114 -6.29 -16.14 -9.25
C ARG A 1114 -6.59 -17.14 -8.13
N ALA A 1115 -7.31 -16.67 -7.11
CA ALA A 1115 -7.80 -17.48 -5.99
C ALA A 1115 -9.05 -18.34 -6.33
N GLU A 1116 -9.67 -18.09 -7.49
CA GLU A 1116 -10.86 -18.81 -7.96
C GLU A 1116 -10.48 -19.78 -9.08
N THR A 1117 -11.26 -20.86 -9.23
CA THR A 1117 -11.10 -21.78 -10.37
C THR A 1117 -11.57 -21.11 -11.65
N ALA A 1118 -10.81 -21.26 -12.73
CA ALA A 1118 -11.15 -20.76 -14.07
C ALA A 1118 -11.43 -21.94 -15.02
N THR A 1119 -12.34 -21.74 -15.97
CA THR A 1119 -12.65 -22.67 -17.06
C THR A 1119 -12.27 -22.01 -18.37
N ALA A 1120 -11.34 -22.60 -19.12
CA ALA A 1120 -10.84 -22.07 -20.39
C ALA A 1120 -11.19 -23.02 -21.54
N ARG A 1121 -11.82 -22.51 -22.59
CA ARG A 1121 -12.07 -23.21 -23.85
C ARG A 1121 -10.98 -22.86 -24.84
N VAL A 1122 -10.33 -23.87 -25.41
CA VAL A 1122 -9.36 -23.73 -26.49
C VAL A 1122 -10.05 -24.01 -27.82
N THR A 1123 -9.82 -23.17 -28.82
CA THR A 1123 -10.34 -23.30 -30.18
C THR A 1123 -9.19 -23.11 -31.16
N CYS A 1124 -9.04 -24.02 -32.12
CA CYS A 1124 -8.00 -23.97 -33.14
C CYS A 1124 -8.55 -23.38 -34.44
N LEU A 1125 -7.82 -22.47 -35.09
CA LEU A 1125 -8.19 -21.95 -36.42
C LEU A 1125 -7.19 -22.43 -37.46
N THR A 1126 -7.69 -23.08 -38.51
CA THR A 1126 -6.88 -23.57 -39.63
C THR A 1126 -7.19 -22.76 -40.89
N PRO A 1127 -6.43 -22.89 -41.99
CA PRO A 1127 -6.82 -22.32 -43.28
C PRO A 1127 -8.18 -22.79 -43.79
N ALA A 1128 -8.69 -23.93 -43.30
CA ALA A 1128 -10.02 -24.44 -43.63
C ALA A 1128 -11.15 -23.90 -42.71
N GLY A 1129 -10.79 -23.18 -41.66
CA GLY A 1129 -11.71 -22.65 -40.64
C GLY A 1129 -11.46 -23.21 -39.24
N GLU A 1130 -12.45 -22.99 -38.38
CA GLU A 1130 -12.45 -23.28 -36.95
C GLU A 1130 -12.60 -24.78 -36.63
N VAL A 1131 -11.86 -25.24 -35.61
CA VAL A 1131 -11.93 -26.59 -35.05
C VAL A 1131 -11.98 -26.49 -33.52
N ASP A 1132 -13.00 -27.08 -32.92
CA ASP A 1132 -13.17 -27.08 -31.46
C ASP A 1132 -12.04 -27.86 -30.75
N GLY A 1133 -11.43 -27.21 -29.77
CA GLY A 1133 -10.45 -27.79 -28.85
C GLY A 1133 -11.07 -28.26 -27.52
N PRO A 1134 -10.24 -28.63 -26.54
CA PRO A 1134 -10.71 -29.03 -25.22
C PRO A 1134 -11.17 -27.84 -24.37
N THR A 1135 -11.99 -28.13 -23.35
CA THR A 1135 -12.25 -27.24 -22.22
C THR A 1135 -11.43 -27.69 -21.02
N VAL A 1136 -10.69 -26.75 -20.42
CA VAL A 1136 -9.73 -26.99 -19.34
C VAL A 1136 -10.22 -26.29 -18.06
N MET A 1137 -10.19 -27.01 -16.94
CA MET A 1137 -10.46 -26.43 -15.61
C MET A 1137 -9.14 -26.19 -14.87
N LEU A 1138 -8.86 -24.94 -14.54
CA LEU A 1138 -7.63 -24.47 -13.90
C LEU A 1138 -7.92 -24.11 -12.44
N LYS A 1139 -7.37 -24.87 -11.50
CA LYS A 1139 -7.50 -24.59 -10.07
C LYS A 1139 -6.73 -23.30 -9.70
N PRO A 1140 -7.04 -22.66 -8.55
CA PRO A 1140 -6.32 -21.49 -8.07
C PRO A 1140 -4.81 -21.73 -7.97
N GLY A 1141 -4.01 -20.79 -8.46
CA GLY A 1141 -2.54 -20.88 -8.38
C GLY A 1141 -1.96 -22.13 -9.06
N THR A 1142 -2.55 -22.57 -10.18
CA THR A 1142 -2.07 -23.73 -10.95
C THR A 1142 -1.93 -23.39 -12.44
N ARG A 1143 -1.26 -24.28 -13.18
CA ARG A 1143 -1.15 -24.20 -14.64
C ARG A 1143 -1.36 -25.55 -15.32
N GLN A 1144 -1.84 -25.55 -16.58
CA GLN A 1144 -2.07 -26.74 -17.40
C GLN A 1144 -1.69 -26.52 -18.87
N THR A 1145 -1.36 -27.60 -19.59
CA THR A 1145 -0.90 -27.57 -21.00
C THR A 1145 -1.87 -28.37 -21.84
N VAL A 1146 -2.16 -27.90 -23.05
CA VAL A 1146 -2.97 -28.57 -24.06
C VAL A 1146 -2.13 -28.88 -25.29
N ASN A 1147 -2.16 -30.14 -25.75
CA ASN A 1147 -1.55 -30.53 -27.03
C ASN A 1147 -2.49 -30.16 -28.19
N VAL A 1148 -2.02 -29.36 -29.14
CA VAL A 1148 -2.85 -28.98 -30.30
C VAL A 1148 -3.11 -30.17 -31.23
N ALA A 1149 -2.18 -31.13 -31.30
CA ALA A 1149 -2.28 -32.29 -32.19
C ALA A 1149 -3.43 -33.26 -31.80
N ASP A 1150 -3.91 -33.21 -30.56
CA ASP A 1150 -5.02 -34.04 -30.09
C ASP A 1150 -6.35 -33.67 -30.79
N ASN A 1151 -6.48 -32.42 -31.26
CA ASN A 1151 -7.67 -31.89 -31.92
C ASN A 1151 -7.44 -31.60 -33.41
N VAL A 1152 -6.23 -31.17 -33.78
CA VAL A 1152 -5.87 -30.81 -35.15
C VAL A 1152 -4.59 -31.53 -35.54
N PRO A 1153 -4.61 -32.84 -35.86
CA PRO A 1153 -3.42 -33.57 -36.28
C PRO A 1153 -3.00 -33.19 -37.71
N GLU A 1154 -1.69 -33.26 -37.99
CA GLU A 1154 -1.09 -33.12 -39.33
C GLU A 1154 -1.37 -31.77 -40.04
N ALA A 1155 -1.61 -30.68 -39.29
CA ALA A 1155 -1.86 -29.35 -39.85
C ALA A 1155 -0.60 -28.48 -39.82
N TRP A 1156 -0.14 -28.05 -41.00
CA TRP A 1156 1.00 -27.14 -41.17
C TRP A 1156 0.71 -25.68 -40.77
N SER A 1157 -0.55 -25.34 -40.52
CA SER A 1157 -0.96 -24.00 -40.13
C SER A 1157 -2.16 -24.10 -39.20
N VAL A 1158 -1.93 -23.81 -37.93
CA VAL A 1158 -2.97 -23.70 -36.90
C VAL A 1158 -2.66 -22.48 -36.04
N SER A 1159 -3.66 -21.65 -35.75
CA SER A 1159 -3.63 -20.63 -34.70
C SER A 1159 -4.58 -21.04 -33.58
N THR A 1160 -4.50 -20.39 -32.42
CA THR A 1160 -5.32 -20.74 -31.26
C THR A 1160 -6.01 -19.52 -30.68
N LYS A 1161 -7.32 -19.64 -30.45
CA LYS A 1161 -8.11 -18.76 -29.61
C LYS A 1161 -8.40 -19.47 -28.27
N VAL A 1162 -8.25 -18.77 -27.16
CA VAL A 1162 -8.68 -19.23 -25.83
C VAL A 1162 -9.72 -18.26 -25.28
N VAL A 1163 -10.83 -18.78 -24.77
CA VAL A 1163 -11.86 -18.00 -24.07
C VAL A 1163 -12.07 -18.59 -22.69
N SER A 1164 -12.01 -17.79 -21.64
CA SER A 1164 -12.21 -18.22 -20.26
C SER A 1164 -13.33 -17.46 -19.56
N ASP A 1165 -14.00 -18.14 -18.63
CA ASP A 1165 -15.02 -17.52 -17.77
C ASP A 1165 -14.43 -16.58 -16.70
N ARG A 1166 -13.12 -16.67 -16.49
CA ARG A 1166 -12.33 -15.83 -15.57
C ARG A 1166 -10.98 -15.51 -16.20
N PRO A 1167 -10.40 -14.33 -15.94
CA PRO A 1167 -9.13 -13.96 -16.56
C PRO A 1167 -7.98 -14.94 -16.23
N VAL A 1168 -7.29 -15.41 -17.27
CA VAL A 1168 -6.12 -16.32 -17.23
C VAL A 1168 -4.95 -15.73 -18.02
N ILE A 1169 -3.80 -16.41 -18.03
CA ILE A 1169 -2.64 -16.08 -18.87
C ILE A 1169 -2.40 -17.23 -19.86
N VAL A 1170 -2.09 -16.90 -21.11
CA VAL A 1170 -1.92 -17.89 -22.18
C VAL A 1170 -0.62 -17.68 -22.95
N GLU A 1171 0.21 -18.72 -22.99
CA GLU A 1171 1.41 -18.82 -23.83
C GLU A 1171 1.30 -20.00 -24.82
N ARG A 1172 2.20 -20.02 -25.81
CA ARG A 1172 2.43 -21.16 -26.69
C ARG A 1172 3.90 -21.55 -26.67
N ALA A 1173 4.15 -22.86 -26.71
CA ALA A 1173 5.43 -23.42 -27.11
C ALA A 1173 5.26 -24.38 -28.28
N THR A 1174 6.14 -24.28 -29.29
CA THR A 1174 6.20 -25.23 -30.40
C THR A 1174 7.60 -25.80 -30.51
N TYR A 1175 7.70 -27.11 -30.70
CA TYR A 1175 8.95 -27.83 -30.86
C TYR A 1175 9.01 -28.51 -32.23
N TRP A 1176 10.19 -28.52 -32.85
CA TRP A 1176 10.50 -29.25 -34.07
C TRP A 1176 11.22 -30.55 -33.73
N ASN A 1177 10.60 -31.68 -34.06
CA ASN A 1177 11.17 -33.02 -33.91
C ASN A 1177 11.72 -33.49 -35.26
N SER A 1178 12.99 -33.89 -35.32
CA SER A 1178 13.60 -34.47 -36.53
C SER A 1178 13.79 -35.98 -36.39
N SER A 1179 14.09 -36.67 -37.49
CA SER A 1179 14.43 -38.10 -37.44
C SER A 1179 15.69 -38.41 -36.63
N SER A 1180 16.55 -37.42 -36.42
CA SER A 1180 17.82 -37.55 -35.69
C SER A 1180 17.83 -36.96 -34.28
N ALA A 1181 16.82 -36.16 -33.91
CA ALA A 1181 16.80 -35.45 -32.64
C ALA A 1181 15.37 -35.12 -32.20
N PHE A 1182 15.05 -35.45 -30.95
CA PHE A 1182 13.84 -35.04 -30.25
C PHE A 1182 13.98 -33.59 -29.79
N ARG A 1183 13.02 -32.73 -30.17
CA ARG A 1183 13.01 -31.28 -29.93
C ARG A 1183 14.31 -30.61 -30.34
N LEU A 1184 14.62 -30.71 -31.64
CA LEU A 1184 15.79 -30.12 -32.27
C LEU A 1184 15.78 -28.58 -32.21
N ALA A 1185 14.61 -27.97 -32.38
CA ALA A 1185 14.42 -26.53 -32.30
C ALA A 1185 13.09 -26.19 -31.59
N ALA A 1186 12.95 -24.97 -31.10
CA ALA A 1186 11.73 -24.53 -30.44
C ALA A 1186 11.44 -23.05 -30.69
N THR A 1187 10.19 -22.67 -30.52
CA THR A 1187 9.69 -21.28 -30.53
C THR A 1187 8.70 -21.13 -29.38
N GLY A 1188 8.64 -19.97 -28.75
CA GLY A 1188 7.73 -19.66 -27.65
C GLY A 1188 7.15 -18.26 -27.83
N SER A 1189 5.94 -18.02 -27.35
CA SER A 1189 5.35 -16.68 -27.41
C SER A 1189 4.21 -16.51 -26.42
N ILE A 1190 4.09 -15.31 -25.85
CA ILE A 1190 2.90 -14.84 -25.15
C ILE A 1190 1.78 -14.59 -26.15
N GLY A 1191 0.56 -14.99 -25.81
CA GLY A 1191 -0.60 -14.66 -26.62
C GLY A 1191 -0.98 -13.18 -26.55
N PHE A 1192 -1.82 -12.73 -27.46
CA PHE A 1192 -2.47 -11.43 -27.40
C PHE A 1192 -3.74 -11.54 -26.56
N GLY A 1193 -3.72 -10.98 -25.35
CA GLY A 1193 -4.88 -10.91 -24.46
C GLY A 1193 -5.71 -9.64 -24.68
N GLN A 1194 -7.04 -9.77 -24.63
CA GLN A 1194 -7.99 -8.66 -24.81
C GLN A 1194 -9.30 -8.89 -24.05
#